data_AF-A0A7L0QQH3-F1
#
_entry.id   AF-A0A7L0QQH3-F1
#
_cell.length_a   1.000
_cell.length_b   1.000
_cell.length_c   1.000
_cell.angle_alpha   90.00
_cell.angle_beta   90.00
_cell.angle_gamma   90.00
#
_symmetry.space_group_name_H-M   'P 1'
#
loop_
_entity.id
_entity.type
_entity.pdbx_description
1 polymer ?
#
loop_
_entity_poly.entity_id
_entity_poly.type
_entity_poly.pdbx_seq_one_letter_code
_entity_poly.pdbx_strand_id
1 'polypeptide(L)'
;LTETSSRYARKISGTTALQEALKEKQQHIEQLLAERDLERAEVAKATSHICEVEKEIAIMKAQHEQYVTEAEGNLQRARALVDGMQKEKIELLNQLEEEKRKVEDLQFRVEEESITKGDLETQTQLEHARIRELEQSLLFEKAQAEKLLRELEDTRLTTVAEQSRILQLEEELSLRRSEVDELRQCLQSSQQAESPEHSLGLHSEALRLRDQLLSANKEHQKESSQLKEKYEKTLKKYQQEMEKLKSVNEKYSQEIVDLKHKVQQATNENMGLMDNWKSKLDTLASDHQKSLEDLKATLNSGPDTQHKEIVELKAVVESIKLEHQLELENLKAKHDIETAVHIKEKESLKLKLQEALEEVEKSDSNWKMQLETKSSQHLLELQDVKDKCRDAELRVHELEKLHGEYTDQTEAIAFLKEQISLAEKKMLDYETLQKTEAHSKQEIQRLQEKVLVLENKLQSMEALHPSQHANMIETNDISEEKIKMKETMEDLQDKLSKRDKEVSSLVTQTETLRAQVSALENKCKTAEKKADSVLKEKKRLEGELEALTKKTHDASGQLVLISQELLKKERSLNELRALLLEANRHSPGPERDLSREVHKAEWRLKEQKLKDDIKGLREKLVVLDKEKAAPEQRRFSLIDPSSESEVIRLQHRLVSTEDVLRNALEQGHQMEKLMEAMRLSSEKTQTVGNSGSANGIHQQDKSHKQEVSF
;
A
#
# COMPACT_ATOMS: atom_id res chain seq x y z
N LEU A 1 51.56 66.54 134.52
CA LEU A 1 52.40 65.96 133.45
C LEU A 1 51.75 64.74 132.78
N THR A 2 51.02 63.89 133.51
CA THR A 2 50.30 62.72 132.97
C THR A 2 49.04 63.06 132.16
N GLU A 3 48.26 64.07 132.57
CA GLU A 3 47.03 64.47 131.86
C GLU A 3 47.30 65.17 130.51
N THR A 4 48.39 65.94 130.44
CA THR A 4 48.85 66.61 129.23
C THR A 4 49.41 65.62 128.20
N SER A 5 50.07 64.56 128.66
CA SER A 5 50.58 63.46 127.81
C SER A 5 49.44 62.65 127.18
N SER A 6 48.37 62.36 127.93
CA SER A 6 47.19 61.65 127.39
C SER A 6 46.43 62.47 126.35
N ARG A 7 46.31 63.80 126.53
CA ARG A 7 45.70 64.69 125.52
C ARG A 7 46.53 64.79 124.24
N TYR A 8 47.86 64.82 124.35
CA TYR A 8 48.76 64.85 123.19
C TYR A 8 48.74 63.52 122.43
N ALA A 9 48.76 62.38 123.13
CA ALA A 9 48.63 61.05 122.53
C ALA A 9 47.27 60.86 121.82
N ARG A 10 46.18 61.36 122.40
CA ARG A 10 44.83 61.30 121.79
C ARG A 10 44.70 62.24 120.57
N LYS A 11 45.36 63.41 120.59
CA LYS A 11 45.39 64.35 119.45
C LYS A 11 46.27 63.83 118.31
N ILE A 12 47.42 63.21 118.62
CA ILE A 12 48.26 62.54 117.63
C ILE A 12 47.52 61.34 117.05
N SER A 13 46.93 60.47 117.88
CA SER A 13 46.15 59.32 117.44
C SER A 13 44.93 59.71 116.58
N GLY A 14 44.23 60.80 116.92
CA GLY A 14 43.13 61.33 116.09
C GLY A 14 43.60 61.89 114.73
N THR A 15 44.75 62.58 114.68
CA THR A 15 45.34 63.05 113.43
C THR A 15 45.88 61.90 112.58
N THR A 16 46.48 60.87 113.19
CA THR A 16 46.94 59.65 112.51
C THR A 16 45.77 58.87 111.92
N ALA A 17 44.67 58.69 112.65
CA ALA A 17 43.47 58.04 112.14
C ALA A 17 42.83 58.79 110.95
N LEU A 18 42.84 60.13 110.96
CA LEU A 18 42.36 60.94 109.84
C LEU A 18 43.30 60.82 108.62
N GLN A 19 44.62 60.78 108.83
CA GLN A 19 45.59 60.57 107.75
C GLN A 19 45.49 59.17 107.14
N GLU A 20 45.27 58.15 107.96
CA GLU A 20 45.01 56.78 107.52
C GLU A 20 43.71 56.70 106.72
N ALA A 21 42.60 57.28 107.22
CA ALA A 21 41.34 57.34 106.48
C ALA A 21 41.46 58.11 105.15
N LEU A 22 42.23 59.20 105.10
CA LEU A 22 42.48 59.96 103.88
C LEU A 22 43.29 59.13 102.87
N LYS A 23 44.30 58.39 103.35
CA LYS A 23 45.10 57.48 102.53
C LYS A 23 44.26 56.31 101.99
N GLU A 24 43.37 55.75 102.80
CA GLU A 24 42.42 54.71 102.38
C GLU A 24 41.44 55.24 101.33
N LYS A 25 40.91 56.46 101.49
CA LYS A 25 40.05 57.10 100.49
C LYS A 25 40.81 57.38 99.19
N GLN A 26 42.06 57.82 99.28
CA GLN A 26 42.92 58.02 98.11
C GLN A 26 43.16 56.70 97.37
N GLN A 27 43.50 55.64 98.10
CA GLN A 27 43.67 54.29 97.54
C GLN A 27 42.38 53.79 96.88
N HIS A 28 41.21 54.05 97.48
CA HIS A 28 39.93 53.68 96.89
C HIS A 28 39.62 54.46 95.61
N ILE A 29 39.94 55.77 95.55
CA ILE A 29 39.81 56.56 94.32
C ILE A 29 40.72 56.01 93.22
N GLU A 30 41.97 55.66 93.56
CA GLU A 30 42.92 55.05 92.62
C GLU A 30 42.42 53.69 92.12
N GLN A 31 41.84 52.87 93.00
CA GLN A 31 41.20 51.61 92.62
C GLN A 31 40.03 51.83 91.64
N LEU A 32 39.12 52.75 91.95
CA LEU A 32 37.98 53.06 91.07
C LEU A 32 38.43 53.61 89.70
N LEU A 33 39.50 54.40 89.66
CA LEU A 33 40.08 54.87 88.40
C LEU A 33 40.66 53.70 87.58
N ALA A 34 41.35 52.76 88.23
CA ALA A 34 41.87 51.56 87.58
C ALA A 34 40.75 50.65 87.08
N GLU A 35 39.68 50.46 87.85
CA GLU A 35 38.48 49.70 87.46
C GLU A 35 37.80 50.35 86.24
N ARG A 36 37.59 51.67 86.26
CA ARG A 36 37.04 52.41 85.11
C ARG A 36 37.91 52.26 83.86
N ASP A 37 39.23 52.32 84.00
CA ASP A 37 40.14 52.21 82.85
C ASP A 37 40.18 50.77 82.30
N LEU A 38 40.06 49.77 83.18
CA LEU A 38 39.85 48.38 82.78
C LEU A 38 38.52 48.22 82.02
N GLU A 39 37.41 48.74 82.55
CA GLU A 39 36.09 48.71 81.89
C GLU A 39 36.14 49.40 80.52
N ARG A 40 36.82 50.54 80.41
CA ARG A 40 37.01 51.22 79.11
C ARG A 40 37.80 50.39 78.12
N ALA A 41 38.85 49.71 78.57
CA ALA A 41 39.64 48.80 77.73
C ALA A 41 38.80 47.60 77.29
N GLU A 42 37.98 47.04 78.18
CA GLU A 42 37.04 45.95 77.88
C GLU A 42 35.97 46.39 76.87
N VAL A 43 35.38 47.57 77.04
CA VAL A 43 34.41 48.16 76.09
C VAL A 43 35.05 48.42 74.73
N ALA A 44 36.29 48.93 74.70
CA ALA A 44 37.01 49.13 73.44
C ALA A 44 37.28 47.79 72.73
N LYS A 45 37.66 46.75 73.48
CA LYS A 45 37.86 45.39 72.96
C LYS A 45 36.55 44.78 72.46
N ALA A 46 35.45 44.94 73.18
CA ALA A 46 34.13 44.47 72.77
C ALA A 46 33.65 45.18 71.50
N THR A 47 33.82 46.50 71.41
CA THR A 47 33.49 47.28 70.20
C THR A 47 34.32 46.82 69.00
N SER A 48 35.62 46.57 69.17
CA SER A 48 36.48 46.03 68.09
C SER A 48 36.00 44.66 67.62
N HIS A 49 35.66 43.77 68.55
CA HIS A 49 35.16 42.44 68.22
C HIS A 49 33.80 42.50 67.49
N ILE A 50 32.91 43.41 67.90
CA ILE A 50 31.64 43.65 67.20
C ILE A 50 31.93 44.10 65.75
N CYS A 51 32.84 45.05 65.53
CA CYS A 51 33.19 45.50 64.18
C CYS A 51 33.79 44.37 63.32
N GLU A 52 34.60 43.49 63.90
CA GLU A 52 35.14 42.30 63.21
C GLU A 52 34.02 41.34 62.79
N VAL A 53 33.11 41.01 63.71
CA VAL A 53 31.96 40.15 63.44
C VAL A 53 31.02 40.77 62.41
N GLU A 54 30.76 42.07 62.47
CA GLU A 54 29.96 42.78 61.47
C GLU A 54 30.58 42.71 60.07
N LYS A 55 31.91 42.85 59.98
CA LYS A 55 32.65 42.70 58.73
C LYS A 55 32.57 41.27 58.20
N GLU A 56 32.73 40.27 59.05
CA GLU A 56 32.57 38.86 58.68
C GLU A 56 31.15 38.56 58.18
N ILE A 57 30.13 39.06 58.88
CA ILE A 57 28.72 38.93 58.45
C ILE A 57 28.50 39.60 57.09
N ALA A 58 29.07 40.78 56.84
CA ALA A 58 28.94 41.46 55.56
C ALA A 58 29.58 40.67 54.41
N ILE A 59 30.76 40.08 54.65
CA ILE A 59 31.43 39.21 53.66
C ILE A 59 30.60 37.97 53.39
N MET A 60 30.10 37.30 54.43
CA MET A 60 29.26 36.11 54.28
C MET A 60 27.96 36.41 53.52
N LYS A 61 27.34 37.57 53.76
CA LYS A 61 26.15 38.02 53.02
C LYS A 61 26.45 38.25 51.53
N ALA A 62 27.55 38.94 51.22
CA ALA A 62 27.95 39.18 49.83
C ALA A 62 28.28 37.87 49.09
N GLN A 63 28.97 36.94 49.74
CA GLN A 63 29.25 35.61 49.20
C GLN A 63 27.97 34.81 48.96
N HIS A 64 27.01 34.86 49.90
CA HIS A 64 25.73 34.18 49.74
C HIS A 64 24.92 34.77 48.58
N GLU A 65 24.86 36.09 48.45
CA GLU A 65 24.18 36.76 47.33
C GLU A 65 24.81 36.40 45.98
N GLN A 66 26.14 36.34 45.91
CA GLN A 66 26.86 35.87 44.72
C GLN A 66 26.51 34.40 44.41
N TYR A 67 26.48 33.52 45.42
CA TYR A 67 26.11 32.12 45.22
C TYR A 67 24.66 31.97 44.72
N VAL A 68 23.72 32.74 45.28
CA VAL A 68 22.31 32.72 44.86
C VAL A 68 22.17 33.17 43.41
N THR A 69 22.79 34.29 43.03
CA THR A 69 22.73 34.80 41.65
C THR A 69 23.38 33.84 40.65
N GLU A 70 24.49 33.20 41.00
CA GLU A 70 25.12 32.17 40.16
C GLU A 70 24.24 30.91 40.04
N ALA A 71 23.65 30.45 41.13
CA ALA A 71 22.74 29.31 41.15
C ALA A 71 21.47 29.58 40.32
N GLU A 72 20.90 30.78 40.42
CA GLU A 72 19.77 31.22 39.60
C GLU A 72 20.13 31.28 38.11
N GLY A 73 21.31 31.81 37.77
CA GLY A 73 21.81 31.84 36.40
C GLY A 73 22.06 30.43 35.83
N ASN A 74 22.63 29.52 36.63
CA ASN A 74 22.80 28.11 36.29
C ASN A 74 21.45 27.43 36.03
N LEU A 75 20.46 27.68 36.90
CA LEU A 75 19.12 27.13 36.77
C LEU A 75 18.41 27.64 35.51
N GLN A 76 18.54 28.94 35.19
CA GLN A 76 17.99 29.51 33.96
C GLN A 76 18.64 28.90 32.71
N ARG A 77 19.96 28.72 32.69
CA ARG A 77 20.68 28.05 31.60
C ARG A 77 20.22 26.60 31.43
N ALA A 78 20.08 25.86 32.53
CA ALA A 78 19.58 24.49 32.50
C ALA A 78 18.15 24.40 31.96
N ARG A 79 17.26 25.31 32.39
CA ARG A 79 15.88 25.41 31.87
C ARG A 79 15.85 25.69 30.38
N ALA A 80 16.62 26.67 29.90
CA ALA A 80 16.69 27.00 28.48
C ALA A 80 17.18 25.82 27.63
N LEU A 81 18.17 25.05 28.13
CA LEU A 81 18.64 23.85 27.46
C LEU A 81 17.54 22.77 27.39
N VAL A 82 16.83 22.54 28.50
CA VAL A 82 15.71 21.58 28.54
C VAL A 82 14.61 21.99 27.57
N ASP A 83 14.24 23.27 27.54
CA ASP A 83 13.22 23.79 26.63
C ASP A 83 13.65 23.64 25.16
N GLY A 84 14.93 23.87 24.85
CA GLY A 84 15.51 23.64 23.52
C GLY A 84 15.42 22.16 23.12
N MET A 85 15.87 21.26 23.99
CA MET A 85 15.81 19.81 23.76
C MET A 85 14.36 19.30 23.62
N GLN A 86 13.41 19.89 24.35
CA GLN A 86 11.99 19.56 24.22
C GLN A 86 11.42 19.98 22.86
N LYS A 87 11.80 21.15 22.35
CA LYS A 87 11.41 21.59 21.00
C LYS A 87 11.98 20.69 19.92
N GLU A 88 13.27 20.39 19.99
CA GLU A 88 13.93 19.46 19.06
C GLU A 88 13.29 18.07 19.11
N LYS A 89 12.95 17.56 20.30
CA LYS A 89 12.20 16.30 20.46
C LYS A 89 10.87 16.34 19.72
N ILE A 90 10.10 17.42 19.85
CA ILE A 90 8.80 17.57 19.17
C ILE A 90 9.00 17.64 17.66
N GLU A 91 9.99 18.39 17.17
CA GLU A 91 10.30 18.48 15.75
C GLU A 91 10.69 17.13 15.16
N LEU A 92 11.53 16.36 15.86
CA LEU A 92 11.93 15.00 15.45
C LEU A 92 10.75 14.02 15.48
N LEU A 93 9.83 14.15 16.44
CA LEU A 93 8.61 13.34 16.47
C LEU A 93 7.70 13.64 15.27
N ASN A 94 7.55 14.92 14.91
CA ASN A 94 6.78 15.31 13.73
C ASN A 94 7.42 14.79 12.43
N GLN A 95 8.75 14.87 12.31
CA GLN A 95 9.47 14.29 11.17
C GLN A 95 9.29 12.77 11.09
N LEU A 96 9.35 12.08 12.24
CA LEU A 96 9.09 10.65 12.30
C LEU A 96 7.67 10.30 11.86
N GLU A 97 6.67 11.08 12.24
CA GLU A 97 5.28 10.90 11.77
C GLU A 97 5.14 11.15 10.27
N GLU A 98 5.81 12.16 9.72
CA GLU A 98 5.83 12.43 8.29
C GLU A 98 6.46 11.27 7.51
N GLU A 99 7.60 10.75 7.97
CA GLU A 99 8.26 9.59 7.35
C GLU A 99 7.41 8.32 7.46
N LYS A 100 6.68 8.11 8.57
CA LYS A 100 5.71 7.01 8.68
C LYS A 100 4.61 7.10 7.64
N ARG A 101 4.01 8.28 7.45
CA ARG A 101 3.00 8.49 6.38
C ARG A 101 3.58 8.20 5.00
N LYS A 102 4.80 8.65 4.70
CA LYS A 102 5.48 8.34 3.43
C LYS A 102 5.72 6.84 3.24
N VAL A 103 6.06 6.12 4.30
CA VAL A 103 6.24 4.66 4.25
C VAL A 103 4.90 3.97 3.97
N GLU A 104 3.81 4.42 4.60
CA GLU A 104 2.46 3.91 4.35
C GLU A 104 2.02 4.17 2.90
N ASP A 105 2.26 5.38 2.37
CA ASP A 105 1.99 5.71 0.96
C ASP A 105 2.79 4.84 -0.01
N LEU A 106 4.08 4.59 0.29
CA LEU A 106 4.92 3.72 -0.53
C LEU A 106 4.48 2.26 -0.45
N GLN A 107 4.08 1.78 0.72
CA GLN A 107 3.52 0.44 0.88
C GLN A 107 2.26 0.29 0.03
N PHE A 108 1.36 1.26 0.08
CA PHE A 108 0.14 1.23 -0.71
C PHE A 108 0.44 1.19 -2.23
N ARG A 109 1.39 2.00 -2.70
CA ARG A 109 1.83 1.97 -4.10
C ARG A 109 2.42 0.62 -4.52
N VAL A 110 3.23 0.01 -3.66
CA VAL A 110 3.81 -1.32 -3.94
C VAL A 110 2.72 -2.40 -4.01
N GLU A 111 1.70 -2.32 -3.15
CA GLU A 111 0.55 -3.22 -3.18
C GLU A 111 -0.26 -3.05 -4.47
N GLU A 112 -0.53 -1.82 -4.90
CA GLU A 112 -1.21 -1.50 -6.16
C GLU A 112 -0.45 -2.04 -7.39
N GLU A 113 0.87 -1.79 -7.44
CA GLU A 113 1.74 -2.32 -8.50
C GLU A 113 1.78 -3.86 -8.48
N SER A 114 1.73 -4.49 -7.30
CA SER A 114 1.70 -5.94 -7.15
C SER A 114 0.40 -6.56 -7.64
N ILE A 115 -0.74 -5.91 -7.38
CA ILE A 115 -2.05 -6.33 -7.91
C ILE A 115 -2.05 -6.22 -9.44
N THR A 116 -1.62 -5.08 -9.98
CA THR A 116 -1.55 -4.85 -11.42
C THR A 116 -0.66 -5.89 -12.11
N LYS A 117 0.48 -6.22 -11.49
CA LYS A 117 1.36 -7.29 -11.96
C LYS A 117 0.65 -8.65 -11.99
N GLY A 118 -0.08 -8.99 -10.93
CA GLY A 118 -0.88 -10.23 -10.85
C GLY A 118 -1.95 -10.32 -11.94
N ASP A 119 -2.63 -9.21 -12.25
CA ASP A 119 -3.61 -9.14 -13.33
C ASP A 119 -2.96 -9.35 -14.71
N LEU A 120 -1.82 -8.71 -14.96
CA LEU A 120 -1.06 -8.89 -16.20
C LEU A 120 -0.55 -10.33 -16.36
N GLU A 121 -0.08 -10.95 -15.29
CA GLU A 121 0.33 -12.36 -15.28
C GLU A 121 -0.85 -13.28 -15.62
N THR A 122 -2.03 -13.01 -15.05
CA THR A 122 -3.26 -13.77 -15.33
C THR A 122 -3.73 -13.59 -16.78
N GLN A 123 -3.74 -12.36 -17.29
CA GLN A 123 -4.05 -12.08 -18.69
C GLN A 123 -3.09 -12.81 -19.63
N THR A 124 -1.79 -12.76 -19.33
CA THR A 124 -0.76 -13.47 -20.10
C THR A 124 -1.03 -14.98 -20.13
N GLN A 125 -1.44 -15.59 -19.01
CA GLN A 125 -1.80 -17.00 -18.96
C GLN A 125 -3.04 -17.33 -19.81
N LEU A 126 -4.07 -16.48 -19.78
CA LEU A 126 -5.28 -16.63 -20.60
C LEU A 126 -4.97 -16.50 -22.10
N GLU A 127 -4.13 -15.55 -22.49
CA GLU A 127 -3.69 -15.41 -23.88
C GLU A 127 -2.91 -16.64 -24.35
N HIS A 128 -1.97 -17.16 -23.54
CA HIS A 128 -1.28 -18.41 -23.86
C HIS A 128 -2.25 -19.61 -23.97
N ALA A 129 -3.29 -19.68 -23.12
CA ALA A 129 -4.31 -20.70 -23.24
C ALA A 129 -5.08 -20.59 -24.57
N ARG A 130 -5.51 -19.37 -24.93
CA ARG A 130 -6.22 -19.10 -26.19
C ARG A 130 -5.37 -19.39 -27.42
N ILE A 131 -4.07 -19.07 -27.38
CA ILE A 131 -3.12 -19.42 -28.46
C ILE A 131 -3.08 -20.94 -28.63
N ARG A 132 -2.97 -21.71 -27.55
CA ARG A 132 -2.97 -23.19 -27.63
C ARG A 132 -4.26 -23.76 -28.23
N GLU A 133 -5.41 -23.18 -27.88
CA GLU A 133 -6.71 -23.59 -28.47
C GLU A 133 -6.79 -23.29 -29.97
N LEU A 134 -6.30 -22.12 -30.39
CA LEU A 134 -6.22 -21.75 -31.80
C LEU A 134 -5.24 -22.63 -32.57
N GLU A 135 -4.09 -22.97 -31.99
CA GLU A 135 -3.13 -23.91 -32.55
C GLU A 135 -3.74 -25.30 -32.74
N GLN A 136 -4.48 -25.79 -31.73
CA GLN A 136 -5.17 -27.08 -31.81
C GLN A 136 -6.26 -27.06 -32.90
N SER A 137 -7.03 -25.98 -32.98
CA SER A 137 -8.07 -25.80 -34.02
C SER A 137 -7.45 -25.75 -35.41
N LEU A 138 -6.34 -25.02 -35.58
CA LEU A 138 -5.60 -24.94 -36.84
C LEU A 138 -5.05 -26.30 -37.25
N LEU A 139 -4.52 -27.10 -36.32
CA LEU A 139 -4.06 -28.46 -36.60
C LEU A 139 -5.21 -29.37 -37.04
N PHE A 140 -6.39 -29.24 -36.42
CA PHE A 140 -7.58 -29.99 -36.81
C PHE A 140 -8.05 -29.64 -38.23
N GLU A 141 -8.18 -28.35 -38.53
CA GLU A 141 -8.56 -27.87 -39.86
C GLU A 141 -7.55 -28.29 -40.94
N LYS A 142 -6.24 -28.23 -40.64
CA LYS A 142 -5.20 -28.74 -41.54
C LYS A 142 -5.38 -30.23 -41.82
N ALA A 143 -5.61 -31.04 -40.79
CA ALA A 143 -5.83 -32.48 -40.97
C ALA A 143 -7.10 -32.78 -41.79
N GLN A 144 -8.15 -31.98 -41.60
CA GLN A 144 -9.38 -32.09 -42.39
C GLN A 144 -9.16 -31.70 -43.85
N ALA A 145 -8.45 -30.62 -44.12
CA ALA A 145 -8.09 -30.19 -45.47
C ALA A 145 -7.22 -31.24 -46.19
N GLU A 146 -6.22 -31.79 -45.50
CA GLU A 146 -5.38 -32.88 -46.03
C GLU A 146 -6.20 -34.13 -46.38
N LYS A 147 -7.21 -34.46 -45.58
CA LYS A 147 -8.11 -35.59 -45.85
C LYS A 147 -8.93 -35.34 -47.12
N LEU A 148 -9.54 -34.15 -47.24
CA LEU A 148 -10.32 -33.77 -48.43
C LEU A 148 -9.46 -33.75 -49.70
N LEU A 149 -8.22 -33.26 -49.62
CA LEU A 149 -7.28 -33.31 -50.74
C LEU A 149 -6.96 -34.75 -51.17
N ARG A 150 -6.81 -35.67 -50.21
CA ARG A 150 -6.57 -37.09 -50.50
C ARG A 150 -7.79 -37.74 -51.16
N GLU A 151 -9.00 -37.47 -50.65
CA GLU A 151 -10.26 -37.92 -51.25
C GLU A 151 -10.47 -37.34 -52.67
N LEU A 152 -10.09 -36.08 -52.91
CA LEU A 152 -10.12 -35.46 -54.24
C LEU A 152 -9.14 -36.17 -55.20
N GLU A 153 -7.93 -36.48 -54.76
CA GLU A 153 -6.97 -37.19 -55.61
C GLU A 153 -7.44 -38.62 -55.91
N ASP A 154 -8.01 -39.33 -54.94
CA ASP A 154 -8.61 -40.65 -55.15
C ASP A 154 -9.76 -40.60 -56.17
N THR A 155 -10.66 -39.63 -56.07
CA THR A 155 -11.76 -39.44 -57.05
C THR A 155 -11.24 -39.05 -58.43
N ARG A 156 -10.15 -38.28 -58.50
CA ARG A 156 -9.46 -37.95 -59.75
C ARG A 156 -8.87 -39.22 -60.39
N LEU A 157 -8.22 -40.07 -59.60
CA LEU A 157 -7.68 -41.36 -60.06
C LEU A 157 -8.78 -42.29 -60.55
N THR A 158 -9.92 -42.41 -59.83
CA THR A 158 -11.05 -43.21 -60.32
C THR A 158 -11.62 -42.63 -61.60
N THR A 159 -11.73 -41.30 -61.71
CA THR A 159 -12.22 -40.65 -62.94
C THR A 159 -11.29 -40.93 -64.13
N VAL A 160 -9.98 -40.87 -63.94
CA VAL A 160 -9.00 -41.22 -64.99
C VAL A 160 -9.09 -42.70 -65.37
N ALA A 161 -9.31 -43.59 -64.40
CA ALA A 161 -9.52 -45.01 -64.66
C ALA A 161 -10.81 -45.27 -65.45
N GLU A 162 -11.92 -44.62 -65.10
CA GLU A 162 -13.19 -44.69 -65.83
C GLU A 162 -13.07 -44.10 -67.24
N GLN A 163 -12.39 -42.94 -67.41
CA GLN A 163 -12.10 -42.38 -68.73
C GLN A 163 -11.28 -43.35 -69.59
N SER A 164 -10.29 -44.03 -69.01
CA SER A 164 -9.50 -45.06 -69.70
C SER A 164 -10.37 -46.26 -70.08
N ARG A 165 -11.32 -46.65 -69.22
CA ARG A 165 -12.27 -47.74 -69.50
C ARG A 165 -13.26 -47.36 -70.59
N ILE A 166 -13.75 -46.11 -70.61
CA ILE A 166 -14.59 -45.58 -71.67
C ILE A 166 -13.84 -45.61 -72.99
N LEU A 167 -12.59 -45.15 -73.04
CA LEU A 167 -11.74 -45.22 -74.22
C LEU A 167 -11.59 -46.65 -74.76
N GLN A 168 -11.36 -47.64 -73.87
CA GLN A 168 -11.33 -49.05 -74.26
C GLN A 168 -12.68 -49.53 -74.82
N LEU A 169 -13.80 -49.15 -74.19
CA LEU A 169 -15.14 -49.50 -74.67
C LEU A 169 -15.48 -48.82 -75.99
N GLU A 170 -15.02 -47.59 -76.22
CA GLU A 170 -15.16 -46.89 -77.49
C GLU A 170 -14.37 -47.59 -78.59
N GLU A 171 -13.16 -48.08 -78.29
CA GLU A 171 -12.35 -48.87 -79.20
C GLU A 171 -13.03 -50.22 -79.51
N GLU A 172 -13.48 -50.96 -78.49
CA GLU A 172 -14.29 -52.18 -78.65
C GLU A 172 -15.57 -51.92 -79.46
N LEU A 173 -16.30 -50.84 -79.19
CA LEU A 173 -17.49 -50.44 -79.95
C LEU A 173 -17.15 -50.09 -81.40
N SER A 174 -16.00 -49.46 -81.65
CA SER A 174 -15.57 -49.16 -83.01
C SER A 174 -15.27 -50.44 -83.79
N LEU A 175 -14.62 -51.42 -83.15
CA LEU A 175 -14.38 -52.75 -83.70
C LEU A 175 -15.70 -53.48 -83.96
N ARG A 176 -16.62 -53.50 -82.99
CA ARG A 176 -17.95 -54.09 -83.18
C ARG A 176 -18.76 -53.38 -84.26
N ARG A 177 -18.67 -52.05 -84.39
CA ARG A 177 -19.29 -51.31 -85.49
C ARG A 177 -18.69 -51.73 -86.82
N SER A 178 -17.38 -51.89 -86.93
CA SER A 178 -16.75 -52.40 -88.14
C SER A 178 -17.18 -53.84 -88.46
N GLU A 179 -17.25 -54.74 -87.48
CA GLU A 179 -17.79 -56.10 -87.64
C GLU A 179 -19.27 -56.07 -88.03
N VAL A 180 -20.07 -55.19 -87.43
CA VAL A 180 -21.49 -55.01 -87.77
C VAL A 180 -21.64 -54.40 -89.16
N ASP A 181 -20.77 -53.49 -89.58
CA ASP A 181 -20.80 -52.93 -90.93
C ASP A 181 -20.36 -53.99 -91.96
N GLU A 182 -19.40 -54.86 -91.65
CA GLU A 182 -19.07 -56.05 -92.44
C GLU A 182 -20.25 -57.04 -92.49
N LEU A 183 -20.87 -57.33 -91.35
CA LEU A 183 -22.06 -58.17 -91.25
C LEU A 183 -23.27 -57.53 -91.93
N ARG A 184 -23.42 -56.21 -91.89
CA ARG A 184 -24.44 -55.42 -92.60
C ARG A 184 -24.14 -55.36 -94.08
N GLN A 185 -22.89 -55.41 -94.51
CA GLN A 185 -22.55 -55.63 -95.91
C GLN A 185 -22.93 -57.07 -96.33
N CYS A 186 -22.78 -58.05 -95.42
CA CYS A 186 -23.28 -59.42 -95.56
C CYS A 186 -24.82 -59.56 -95.42
N LEU A 187 -25.50 -58.61 -94.75
CA LEU A 187 -26.96 -58.56 -94.55
C LEU A 187 -27.67 -57.62 -95.52
N GLN A 188 -27.01 -56.61 -96.08
CA GLN A 188 -27.49 -55.86 -97.25
C GLN A 188 -27.45 -56.75 -98.51
N SER A 189 -26.64 -57.82 -98.48
CA SER A 189 -26.79 -58.96 -99.37
C SER A 189 -27.92 -59.94 -98.96
N SER A 190 -28.63 -59.70 -97.85
CA SER A 190 -29.71 -60.53 -97.27
C SER A 190 -30.82 -59.69 -96.58
N GLN A 191 -31.45 -58.76 -97.32
CA GLN A 191 -32.80 -58.16 -97.16
C GLN A 191 -33.54 -58.04 -95.78
N GLN A 192 -34.07 -56.82 -95.53
CA GLN A 192 -35.38 -56.46 -94.90
C GLN A 192 -35.74 -56.72 -93.40
N ALA A 193 -36.37 -55.68 -92.82
CA ALA A 193 -37.46 -55.62 -91.81
C ALA A 193 -37.15 -55.30 -90.31
N GLU A 194 -38.00 -54.41 -89.76
CA GLU A 194 -38.01 -53.75 -88.43
C GLU A 194 -38.90 -54.44 -87.36
N SER A 195 -38.65 -54.20 -86.05
CA SER A 195 -39.66 -54.16 -84.96
C SER A 195 -39.08 -53.86 -83.53
N PRO A 196 -39.90 -53.57 -82.48
CA PRO A 196 -39.67 -52.47 -81.51
C PRO A 196 -39.65 -52.86 -80.00
N GLU A 197 -38.69 -52.34 -79.20
CA GLU A 197 -38.48 -52.70 -77.76
C GLU A 197 -38.45 -51.52 -76.74
N HIS A 198 -39.17 -50.41 -76.96
CA HIS A 198 -39.04 -49.23 -76.07
C HIS A 198 -39.88 -49.21 -74.76
N SER A 199 -40.63 -50.27 -74.45
CA SER A 199 -41.57 -50.28 -73.31
C SER A 199 -41.02 -50.87 -71.99
N LEU A 200 -39.82 -51.48 -71.99
CA LEU A 200 -39.22 -52.12 -70.80
C LEU A 200 -38.40 -51.17 -69.90
N GLY A 201 -37.87 -50.08 -70.44
CA GLY A 201 -36.96 -49.17 -69.70
C GLY A 201 -37.61 -48.40 -68.54
N LEU A 202 -38.86 -47.97 -68.71
CA LEU A 202 -39.59 -47.17 -67.72
C LEU A 202 -39.90 -47.94 -66.42
N HIS A 203 -40.08 -49.26 -66.50
CA HIS A 203 -40.39 -50.08 -65.33
C HIS A 203 -39.15 -50.33 -64.45
N SER A 204 -37.97 -50.40 -65.06
CA SER A 204 -36.68 -50.54 -64.36
C SER A 204 -36.32 -49.29 -63.56
N GLU A 205 -36.68 -48.10 -64.05
CA GLU A 205 -36.35 -46.83 -63.39
C GLU A 205 -37.20 -46.59 -62.14
N ALA A 206 -38.47 -47.00 -62.16
CA ALA A 206 -39.35 -46.92 -60.99
C ALA A 206 -38.85 -47.79 -59.81
N LEU A 207 -38.26 -48.96 -60.10
CA LEU A 207 -37.66 -49.82 -59.09
C LEU A 207 -36.41 -49.21 -58.46
N ARG A 208 -35.57 -48.55 -59.28
CA ARG A 208 -34.35 -47.87 -58.82
C ARG A 208 -34.65 -46.72 -57.86
N LEU A 209 -35.65 -45.90 -58.17
CA LEU A 209 -36.06 -44.78 -57.30
C LEU A 209 -36.62 -45.27 -55.96
N ARG A 210 -37.36 -46.38 -55.96
CA ARG A 210 -37.88 -46.99 -54.74
C ARG A 210 -36.77 -47.52 -53.83
N ASP A 211 -35.71 -48.08 -54.40
CA ASP A 211 -34.56 -48.59 -53.65
C ASP A 211 -33.68 -47.46 -53.08
N GLN A 212 -33.55 -46.36 -53.82
CA GLN A 212 -32.86 -45.15 -53.36
C GLN A 212 -33.58 -44.49 -52.17
N LEU A 213 -34.91 -44.45 -52.19
CA LEU A 213 -35.73 -43.89 -51.12
C LEU A 213 -35.67 -44.75 -49.84
N LEU A 214 -35.62 -46.08 -49.98
CA LEU A 214 -35.41 -47.00 -48.86
C LEU A 214 -34.01 -46.86 -48.24
N SER A 215 -32.98 -46.64 -49.05
CA SER A 215 -31.61 -46.43 -48.59
C SER A 215 -31.46 -45.12 -47.82
N ALA A 216 -32.02 -44.02 -48.35
CA ALA A 216 -32.05 -42.73 -47.65
C ALA A 216 -32.82 -42.80 -46.31
N ASN A 217 -33.91 -43.57 -46.25
CA ASN A 217 -34.67 -43.73 -45.01
C ASN A 217 -33.88 -44.52 -43.94
N LYS A 218 -33.11 -45.55 -44.35
CA LYS A 218 -32.20 -46.29 -43.45
C LYS A 218 -31.08 -45.40 -42.92
N GLU A 219 -30.53 -44.53 -43.75
CA GLU A 219 -29.49 -43.59 -43.37
C GLU A 219 -30.00 -42.53 -42.39
N HIS A 220 -31.14 -41.91 -42.68
CA HIS A 220 -31.81 -40.99 -41.77
C HIS A 220 -32.14 -41.64 -40.42
N GLN A 221 -32.60 -42.89 -40.41
CA GLN A 221 -32.86 -43.63 -39.18
C GLN A 221 -31.57 -43.85 -38.36
N LYS A 222 -30.45 -44.13 -39.03
CA LYS A 222 -29.13 -44.28 -38.40
C LYS A 222 -28.64 -42.96 -37.82
N GLU A 223 -28.72 -41.87 -38.58
CA GLU A 223 -28.35 -40.52 -38.10
C GLU A 223 -29.20 -40.08 -36.91
N SER A 224 -30.52 -40.31 -36.98
CA SER A 224 -31.44 -40.03 -35.87
C SER A 224 -31.07 -40.81 -34.61
N SER A 225 -30.70 -42.10 -34.76
CA SER A 225 -30.25 -42.93 -33.63
C SER A 225 -28.93 -42.43 -33.01
N GLN A 226 -27.96 -42.02 -33.84
CA GLN A 226 -26.69 -41.47 -33.38
C GLN A 226 -26.85 -40.12 -32.69
N LEU A 227 -27.73 -39.26 -33.22
CA LEU A 227 -28.02 -37.97 -32.62
C LEU A 227 -28.71 -38.14 -31.27
N LYS A 228 -29.68 -39.07 -31.17
CA LYS A 228 -30.32 -39.44 -29.90
C LYS A 228 -29.32 -39.96 -28.88
N GLU A 229 -28.39 -40.83 -29.29
CA GLU A 229 -27.33 -41.35 -28.41
C GLU A 229 -26.38 -40.24 -27.92
N LYS A 230 -26.02 -39.28 -28.79
CA LYS A 230 -25.22 -38.11 -28.41
C LYS A 230 -25.93 -37.27 -27.35
N TYR A 231 -27.21 -36.95 -27.55
CA TYR A 231 -27.99 -36.21 -26.56
C TYR A 231 -28.14 -36.98 -25.24
N GLU A 232 -28.35 -38.30 -25.28
CA GLU A 232 -28.43 -39.12 -24.09
C GLU A 232 -27.10 -39.16 -23.31
N LYS A 233 -25.96 -39.25 -24.00
CA LYS A 233 -24.62 -39.16 -23.37
C LYS A 233 -24.39 -37.81 -22.70
N THR A 234 -24.74 -36.72 -23.37
CA THR A 234 -24.60 -35.37 -22.81
C THR A 234 -25.53 -35.17 -21.61
N LEU A 235 -26.77 -35.65 -21.68
CA LEU A 235 -27.72 -35.61 -20.57
C LEU A 235 -27.20 -36.39 -19.34
N LYS A 236 -26.63 -37.58 -19.55
CA LYS A 236 -26.02 -38.38 -18.48
C LYS A 236 -24.83 -37.67 -17.82
N LYS A 237 -24.01 -36.96 -18.58
CA LYS A 237 -22.90 -36.16 -18.03
C LYS A 237 -23.42 -35.03 -17.12
N TYR A 238 -24.41 -34.27 -17.59
CA TYR A 238 -25.01 -33.22 -16.78
C TYR A 238 -25.70 -33.75 -15.52
N GLN A 239 -26.37 -34.91 -15.61
CA GLN A 239 -26.94 -35.58 -14.43
C GLN A 239 -25.86 -35.96 -13.41
N GLN A 240 -24.72 -36.49 -13.86
CA GLN A 240 -23.60 -36.83 -12.97
C GLN A 240 -22.97 -35.59 -12.32
N GLU A 241 -22.83 -34.48 -13.05
CA GLU A 241 -22.31 -33.23 -12.52
C GLU A 241 -23.27 -32.61 -11.50
N MET A 242 -24.58 -32.63 -11.77
CA MET A 242 -25.60 -32.23 -10.82
C MET A 242 -25.57 -33.05 -9.53
N GLU A 243 -25.41 -34.37 -9.62
CA GLU A 243 -25.28 -35.21 -8.42
C GLU A 243 -23.99 -34.94 -7.64
N LYS A 244 -22.87 -34.67 -8.32
CA LYS A 244 -21.63 -34.24 -7.65
C LYS A 244 -21.83 -32.92 -6.90
N LEU A 245 -22.42 -31.92 -7.55
CA LEU A 245 -22.70 -30.61 -6.93
C LEU A 245 -23.66 -30.74 -5.75
N LYS A 246 -24.71 -31.57 -5.86
CA LYS A 246 -25.60 -31.88 -4.73
C LYS A 246 -24.83 -32.49 -3.55
N SER A 247 -23.97 -33.48 -3.80
CA SER A 247 -23.18 -34.13 -2.74
C SER A 247 -22.21 -33.16 -2.03
N VAL A 248 -21.65 -32.20 -2.77
CA VAL A 248 -20.78 -31.16 -2.20
C VAL A 248 -21.60 -30.16 -1.39
N ASN A 249 -22.76 -29.74 -1.91
CA ASN A 249 -23.66 -28.84 -1.20
C ASN A 249 -24.20 -29.46 0.11
N GLU A 250 -24.48 -30.76 0.11
CA GLU A 250 -24.90 -31.50 1.32
C GLU A 250 -23.78 -31.55 2.37
N LYS A 251 -22.52 -31.74 1.94
CA LYS A 251 -21.35 -31.68 2.85
C LYS A 251 -21.18 -30.30 3.48
N TYR A 252 -21.26 -29.23 2.69
CA TYR A 252 -21.20 -27.87 3.23
C TYR A 252 -22.37 -27.56 4.17
N SER A 253 -23.57 -28.05 3.84
CA SER A 253 -24.73 -27.91 4.72
C SER A 253 -24.51 -28.61 6.06
N GLN A 254 -23.91 -29.81 6.06
CA GLN A 254 -23.55 -30.52 7.28
C GLN A 254 -22.47 -29.78 8.10
N GLU A 255 -21.43 -29.28 7.44
CA GLU A 255 -20.37 -28.51 8.10
C GLU A 255 -20.92 -27.23 8.76
N ILE A 256 -21.85 -26.54 8.10
CA ILE A 256 -22.55 -25.38 8.68
C ILE A 256 -23.32 -25.78 9.95
N VAL A 257 -24.00 -26.93 9.95
CA VAL A 257 -24.72 -27.44 11.13
C VAL A 257 -23.75 -27.77 12.26
N ASP A 258 -22.64 -28.43 11.95
CA ASP A 258 -21.62 -28.81 12.94
C ASP A 258 -20.94 -27.58 13.55
N LEU A 259 -20.63 -26.56 12.74
CA LEU A 259 -20.09 -25.28 13.21
C LEU A 259 -21.10 -24.54 14.09
N LYS A 260 -22.39 -24.51 13.72
CA LYS A 260 -23.45 -23.94 14.57
C LYS A 260 -23.54 -24.67 15.91
N HIS A 261 -23.46 -25.99 15.93
CA HIS A 261 -23.46 -26.77 17.16
C HIS A 261 -22.25 -26.43 18.05
N LYS A 262 -21.04 -26.34 17.47
CA LYS A 262 -19.83 -25.95 18.21
C LYS A 262 -19.93 -24.55 18.80
N VAL A 263 -20.45 -23.59 18.05
CA VAL A 263 -20.70 -22.22 18.55
C VAL A 263 -21.70 -22.23 19.70
N GLN A 264 -22.80 -22.98 19.57
CA GLN A 264 -23.80 -23.10 20.63
C GLN A 264 -23.21 -23.76 21.89
N GLN A 265 -22.39 -24.80 21.71
CA GLN A 265 -21.71 -25.48 22.81
C GLN A 265 -20.75 -24.52 23.55
N ALA A 266 -19.87 -23.83 22.83
CA ALA A 266 -18.97 -22.84 23.42
C ALA A 266 -19.74 -21.72 24.14
N THR A 267 -20.87 -21.30 23.59
CA THR A 267 -21.76 -20.31 24.23
C THR A 267 -22.33 -20.83 25.55
N ASN A 268 -22.79 -22.08 25.59
CA ASN A 268 -23.32 -22.71 26.79
C ASN A 268 -22.25 -22.92 27.86
N GLU A 269 -21.03 -23.33 27.47
CA GLU A 269 -19.89 -23.49 28.37
C GLU A 269 -19.46 -22.14 28.98
N ASN A 270 -19.40 -21.08 28.17
CA ASN A 270 -19.13 -19.72 28.66
C ASN A 270 -20.20 -19.23 29.63
N MET A 271 -21.48 -19.51 29.37
CA MET A 271 -22.57 -19.20 30.29
C MET A 271 -22.42 -19.95 31.62
N GLY A 272 -22.13 -21.26 31.57
CA GLY A 272 -21.92 -22.07 32.77
C GLY A 272 -20.70 -21.63 33.60
N LEU A 273 -19.64 -21.18 32.94
CA LEU A 273 -18.49 -20.57 33.63
C LEU A 273 -18.90 -19.27 34.32
N MET A 274 -19.65 -18.38 33.65
CA MET A 274 -20.14 -17.15 34.27
C MET A 274 -21.04 -17.43 35.48
N ASP A 275 -21.96 -18.39 35.39
CA ASP A 275 -22.81 -18.77 36.52
C ASP A 275 -22.01 -19.32 37.70
N ASN A 276 -20.97 -20.11 37.43
CA ASN A 276 -20.06 -20.60 38.47
C ASN A 276 -19.31 -19.44 39.14
N TRP A 277 -18.71 -18.54 38.36
CA TRP A 277 -18.04 -17.34 38.87
C TRP A 277 -18.98 -16.46 39.69
N LYS A 278 -20.23 -16.30 39.23
CA LYS A 278 -21.27 -15.57 39.96
C LYS A 278 -21.58 -16.22 41.30
N SER A 279 -21.76 -17.54 41.34
CA SER A 279 -21.99 -18.27 42.60
C SER A 279 -20.81 -18.15 43.58
N LYS A 280 -19.57 -18.18 43.08
CA LYS A 280 -18.36 -17.98 43.89
C LYS A 280 -18.28 -16.58 44.46
N LEU A 281 -18.67 -15.57 43.68
CA LEU A 281 -18.72 -14.20 44.16
C LEU A 281 -19.81 -14.02 45.23
N ASP A 282 -20.99 -14.59 45.02
CA ASP A 282 -22.11 -14.52 45.96
C ASP A 282 -21.78 -15.23 47.29
N THR A 283 -21.14 -16.40 47.23
CA THR A 283 -20.67 -17.11 48.44
C THR A 283 -19.60 -16.31 49.19
N LEU A 284 -18.62 -15.75 48.49
CA LEU A 284 -17.60 -14.90 49.12
C LEU A 284 -18.21 -13.65 49.77
N ALA A 285 -19.17 -13.00 49.10
CA ALA A 285 -19.89 -11.86 49.65
C ALA A 285 -20.69 -12.24 50.90
N SER A 286 -21.37 -13.40 50.89
CA SER A 286 -22.10 -13.92 52.05
C SER A 286 -21.17 -14.26 53.22
N ASP A 287 -20.01 -14.88 52.96
CA ASP A 287 -19.04 -15.24 53.99
C ASP A 287 -18.39 -14.00 54.62
N HIS A 288 -18.11 -12.97 53.80
CA HIS A 288 -17.64 -11.69 54.29
C HIS A 288 -18.69 -11.01 55.19
N GLN A 289 -19.96 -10.99 54.77
CA GLN A 289 -21.07 -10.44 55.55
C GLN A 289 -21.24 -11.18 56.88
N LYS A 290 -21.15 -12.51 56.88
CA LYS A 290 -21.24 -13.32 58.09
C LYS A 290 -20.08 -13.06 59.05
N SER A 291 -18.86 -12.93 58.52
CA SER A 291 -17.67 -12.62 59.34
C SER A 291 -17.78 -11.25 60.01
N LEU A 292 -18.36 -10.26 59.33
CA LEU A 292 -18.66 -8.94 59.92
C LEU A 292 -19.71 -9.02 61.03
N GLU A 293 -20.74 -9.85 60.86
CA GLU A 293 -21.78 -10.08 61.87
C GLU A 293 -21.24 -10.82 63.10
N ASP A 294 -20.37 -11.81 62.90
CA ASP A 294 -19.70 -12.54 63.99
C ASP A 294 -18.76 -11.63 64.78
N LEU A 295 -17.95 -10.80 64.12
CA LEU A 295 -17.12 -9.77 64.78
C LEU A 295 -17.96 -8.79 65.60
N LYS A 296 -19.11 -8.38 65.07
CA LYS A 296 -20.05 -7.49 65.76
C LYS A 296 -20.70 -8.17 66.98
N ALA A 297 -20.96 -9.47 66.91
CA ALA A 297 -21.47 -10.24 68.06
C ALA A 297 -20.40 -10.42 69.15
N THR A 298 -19.15 -10.64 68.74
CA THR A 298 -18.01 -10.84 69.66
C THR A 298 -17.64 -9.57 70.44
N LEU A 299 -17.86 -8.39 69.85
CA LEU A 299 -17.63 -7.10 70.50
C LEU A 299 -18.63 -6.81 71.65
N ASN A 300 -19.70 -7.59 71.79
CA ASN A 300 -20.77 -7.36 72.77
C ASN A 300 -20.66 -8.16 74.09
N SER A 301 -19.53 -8.81 74.42
CA SER A 301 -19.38 -9.60 75.66
C SER A 301 -18.14 -9.25 76.53
N GLY A 302 -18.38 -8.63 77.71
CA GLY A 302 -17.63 -8.78 78.98
C GLY A 302 -16.29 -8.03 79.19
N PRO A 303 -15.99 -7.41 80.37
CA PRO A 303 -15.01 -6.31 80.41
C PRO A 303 -13.69 -6.37 81.22
N ASP A 304 -12.99 -7.51 81.40
CA ASP A 304 -11.75 -7.49 82.24
C ASP A 304 -10.46 -8.11 81.64
N THR A 305 -10.47 -8.63 80.42
CA THR A 305 -9.25 -8.79 79.56
C THR A 305 -9.06 -7.64 78.56
N GLN A 306 -9.89 -6.61 78.72
CA GLN A 306 -10.19 -5.61 77.71
C GLN A 306 -9.02 -4.76 77.26
N HIS A 307 -8.03 -4.40 78.09
CA HIS A 307 -7.04 -3.42 77.62
C HIS A 307 -6.05 -4.00 76.61
N LYS A 308 -5.65 -5.27 76.78
CA LYS A 308 -4.77 -5.96 75.83
C LYS A 308 -5.54 -6.36 74.58
N GLU A 309 -6.75 -6.89 74.75
CA GLU A 309 -7.66 -7.20 73.64
C GLU A 309 -8.09 -5.94 72.87
N ILE A 310 -8.29 -4.78 73.52
CA ILE A 310 -8.59 -3.51 72.84
C ILE A 310 -7.38 -3.00 72.04
N VAL A 311 -6.16 -3.18 72.54
CA VAL A 311 -4.95 -2.80 71.79
C VAL A 311 -4.74 -3.73 70.59
N GLU A 312 -4.94 -5.04 70.77
CA GLU A 312 -4.87 -6.03 69.68
C GLU A 312 -6.01 -5.82 68.67
N LEU A 313 -7.24 -5.58 69.12
CA LEU A 313 -8.39 -5.24 68.27
C LEU A 313 -8.19 -3.89 67.55
N LYS A 314 -7.56 -2.89 68.18
CA LYS A 314 -7.19 -1.64 67.50
C LYS A 314 -6.18 -1.89 66.39
N ALA A 315 -5.15 -2.70 66.63
CA ALA A 315 -4.18 -3.08 65.61
C ALA A 315 -4.83 -3.87 64.46
N VAL A 316 -5.73 -4.80 64.76
CA VAL A 316 -6.51 -5.54 63.75
C VAL A 316 -7.45 -4.62 62.97
N VAL A 317 -8.14 -3.67 63.63
CA VAL A 317 -8.99 -2.67 62.97
C VAL A 317 -8.17 -1.74 62.09
N GLU A 318 -6.99 -1.31 62.52
CA GLU A 318 -6.06 -0.53 61.69
C GLU A 318 -5.54 -1.34 60.49
N SER A 319 -5.24 -2.63 60.68
CA SER A 319 -4.86 -3.54 59.60
C SER A 319 -5.98 -3.73 58.58
N ILE A 320 -7.22 -3.97 59.02
CA ILE A 320 -8.40 -4.11 58.14
C ILE A 320 -8.69 -2.79 57.41
N LYS A 321 -8.49 -1.64 58.06
CA LYS A 321 -8.63 -0.34 57.40
C LYS A 321 -7.58 -0.15 56.30
N LEU A 322 -6.33 -0.52 56.55
CA LEU A 322 -5.27 -0.49 55.54
C LEU A 322 -5.55 -1.47 54.39
N GLU A 323 -6.03 -2.69 54.71
CA GLU A 323 -6.39 -3.68 53.72
C GLU A 323 -7.57 -3.23 52.85
N HIS A 324 -8.63 -2.67 53.44
CA HIS A 324 -9.74 -2.08 52.71
C HIS A 324 -9.31 -0.89 51.84
N GLN A 325 -8.40 -0.04 52.34
CA GLN A 325 -7.81 1.05 51.58
C GLN A 325 -7.06 0.52 50.35
N LEU A 326 -6.24 -0.53 50.51
CA LEU A 326 -5.53 -1.18 49.42
C LEU A 326 -6.51 -1.86 48.44
N GLU A 327 -7.58 -2.49 48.92
CA GLU A 327 -8.62 -3.11 48.10
C GLU A 327 -9.34 -2.06 47.22
N LEU A 328 -9.65 -0.89 47.78
CA LEU A 328 -10.23 0.24 47.04
C LEU A 328 -9.26 0.78 45.98
N GLU A 329 -7.98 0.92 46.32
CA GLU A 329 -6.95 1.33 45.37
C GLU A 329 -6.74 0.30 44.26
N ASN A 330 -6.79 -1.00 44.58
CA ASN A 330 -6.72 -2.09 43.61
C ASN A 330 -7.94 -2.12 42.68
N LEU A 331 -9.16 -1.95 43.20
CA LEU A 331 -10.37 -1.87 42.39
C LEU A 331 -10.34 -0.65 41.46
N LYS A 332 -9.85 0.49 41.95
CA LYS A 332 -9.64 1.68 41.13
C LYS A 332 -8.63 1.43 40.02
N ALA A 333 -7.47 0.84 40.34
CA ALA A 333 -6.45 0.48 39.35
C ALA A 333 -7.00 -0.52 38.32
N LYS A 334 -7.81 -1.50 38.75
CA LYS A 334 -8.47 -2.45 37.85
C LYS A 334 -9.44 -1.75 36.90
N HIS A 335 -10.27 -0.83 37.40
CA HIS A 335 -11.18 -0.05 36.57
C HIS A 335 -10.43 0.84 35.57
N ASP A 336 -9.33 1.48 35.99
CA ASP A 336 -8.48 2.29 35.12
C ASP A 336 -7.85 1.44 34.00
N ILE A 337 -7.41 0.21 34.32
CA ILE A 337 -6.89 -0.76 33.33
C ILE A 337 -8.00 -1.21 32.36
N GLU A 338 -9.18 -1.60 32.85
CA GLU A 338 -10.30 -2.00 32.00
C GLU A 338 -10.74 -0.87 31.07
N THR A 339 -10.79 0.37 31.58
CA THR A 339 -11.08 1.56 30.78
C THR A 339 -10.02 1.78 29.70
N ALA A 340 -8.73 1.64 30.03
CA ALA A 340 -7.65 1.72 29.05
C ALA A 340 -7.73 0.62 27.98
N VAL A 341 -8.10 -0.61 28.37
CA VAL A 341 -8.30 -1.72 27.43
C VAL A 341 -9.46 -1.41 26.48
N HIS A 342 -10.61 -0.95 26.98
CA HIS A 342 -11.75 -0.59 26.12
C HIS A 342 -11.45 0.59 25.19
N ILE A 343 -10.68 1.58 25.64
CA ILE A 343 -10.20 2.67 24.78
C ILE A 343 -9.35 2.10 23.65
N LYS A 344 -8.39 1.23 23.97
CA LYS A 344 -7.52 0.59 22.97
C LYS A 344 -8.29 -0.31 22.01
N GLU A 345 -9.29 -1.05 22.49
CA GLU A 345 -10.17 -1.86 21.64
C GLU A 345 -10.98 -0.98 20.68
N LYS A 346 -11.57 0.11 21.18
CA LYS A 346 -12.30 1.09 20.36
C LYS A 346 -11.40 1.74 19.31
N GLU A 347 -10.17 2.08 19.66
CA GLU A 347 -9.16 2.60 18.72
C GLU A 347 -8.79 1.55 17.67
N SER A 348 -8.60 0.28 18.06
CA SER A 348 -8.33 -0.81 17.11
C SER A 348 -9.50 -1.06 16.15
N LEU A 349 -10.74 -0.95 16.62
CA LEU A 349 -11.93 -1.09 15.78
C LEU A 349 -12.10 0.10 14.83
N LYS A 350 -11.77 1.32 15.27
CA LYS A 350 -11.74 2.50 14.41
C LYS A 350 -10.69 2.35 13.30
N LEU A 351 -9.50 1.84 13.64
CA LEU A 351 -8.45 1.58 12.65
C LEU A 351 -8.92 0.55 11.61
N LYS A 352 -9.48 -0.58 12.05
CA LYS A 352 -10.05 -1.58 11.14
C LYS A 352 -11.18 -1.03 10.26
N LEU A 353 -12.01 -0.14 10.79
CA LEU A 353 -13.05 0.51 10.01
C LEU A 353 -12.46 1.46 8.96
N GLN A 354 -11.40 2.19 9.30
CA GLN A 354 -10.70 3.05 8.36
C GLN A 354 -10.03 2.24 7.25
N GLU A 355 -9.32 1.16 7.59
CA GLU A 355 -8.72 0.23 6.63
C GLU A 355 -9.77 -0.34 5.67
N ALA A 356 -10.94 -0.73 6.19
CA ALA A 356 -12.04 -1.23 5.36
C ALA A 356 -12.64 -0.15 4.44
N LEU A 357 -12.71 1.11 4.89
CA LEU A 357 -13.15 2.23 4.06
C LEU A 357 -12.15 2.54 2.94
N GLU A 358 -10.86 2.53 3.25
CA GLU A 358 -9.79 2.71 2.28
C GLU A 358 -9.80 1.59 1.23
N GLU A 359 -10.03 0.33 1.63
CA GLU A 359 -10.14 -0.81 0.70
C GLU A 359 -11.33 -0.67 -0.26
N VAL A 360 -12.47 -0.19 0.25
CA VAL A 360 -13.64 0.11 -0.59
C VAL A 360 -13.36 1.25 -1.55
N GLU A 361 -12.71 2.33 -1.09
CA GLU A 361 -12.36 3.48 -1.93
C GLU A 361 -11.36 3.08 -3.04
N LYS A 362 -10.37 2.24 -2.73
CA LYS A 362 -9.42 1.66 -3.69
C LYS A 362 -10.12 0.76 -4.72
N SER A 363 -11.07 -0.06 -4.27
CA SER A 363 -11.87 -0.89 -5.16
C SER A 363 -12.71 -0.03 -6.12
N ASP A 364 -13.34 1.03 -5.59
CA ASP A 364 -14.12 1.97 -6.38
C ASP A 364 -13.27 2.75 -7.39
N SER A 365 -12.06 3.18 -7.02
CA SER A 365 -11.13 3.82 -7.97
C SER A 365 -10.69 2.86 -9.06
N ASN A 366 -10.41 1.59 -8.72
CA ASN A 366 -10.04 0.57 -9.70
C ASN A 366 -11.18 0.29 -10.69
N TRP A 367 -12.41 0.13 -10.21
CA TRP A 367 -13.58 -0.04 -11.09
C TRP A 367 -13.82 1.18 -11.98
N LYS A 368 -13.64 2.39 -11.47
CA LYS A 368 -13.73 3.62 -12.27
C LYS A 368 -12.65 3.66 -13.36
N MET A 369 -11.40 3.34 -13.03
CA MET A 369 -10.30 3.30 -13.99
C MET A 369 -10.50 2.21 -15.05
N GLN A 370 -10.94 1.02 -14.65
CA GLN A 370 -11.28 -0.05 -15.61
C GLN A 370 -12.44 0.35 -16.53
N LEU A 371 -13.46 1.02 -15.99
CA LEU A 371 -14.57 1.51 -16.80
C LEU A 371 -14.11 2.59 -17.79
N GLU A 372 -13.26 3.53 -17.36
CA GLU A 372 -12.75 4.61 -18.21
C GLU A 372 -11.80 4.10 -19.30
N THR A 373 -10.94 3.14 -18.97
CA THR A 373 -10.06 2.47 -19.95
C THR A 373 -10.87 1.67 -20.96
N LYS A 374 -11.89 0.89 -20.53
CA LYS A 374 -12.79 0.17 -21.45
C LYS A 374 -13.62 1.11 -22.31
N SER A 375 -14.13 2.20 -21.74
CA SER A 375 -14.85 3.23 -22.49
C SER A 375 -13.95 3.89 -23.55
N SER A 376 -12.70 4.21 -23.19
CA SER A 376 -11.71 4.79 -24.11
C SER A 376 -11.33 3.81 -25.22
N GLN A 377 -11.16 2.53 -24.89
CA GLN A 377 -10.91 1.45 -25.84
C GLN A 377 -12.07 1.34 -26.85
N HIS A 378 -13.31 1.25 -26.36
CA HIS A 378 -14.49 1.15 -27.23
C HIS A 378 -14.65 2.40 -28.12
N LEU A 379 -14.30 3.58 -27.62
CA LEU A 379 -14.33 4.82 -28.41
C LEU A 379 -13.29 4.79 -29.54
N LEU A 380 -12.11 4.25 -29.28
CA LEU A 380 -11.06 4.07 -30.30
C LEU A 380 -11.46 3.01 -31.34
N GLU A 381 -12.03 1.89 -30.91
CA GLU A 381 -12.53 0.83 -31.79
C GLU A 381 -13.68 1.34 -32.67
N LEU A 382 -14.60 2.13 -32.11
CA LEU A 382 -15.68 2.77 -32.87
C LEU A 382 -15.13 3.74 -33.92
N GLN A 383 -14.07 4.48 -33.57
CA GLN A 383 -13.40 5.40 -34.50
C GLN A 383 -12.69 4.63 -35.63
N ASP A 384 -11.98 3.54 -35.33
CA ASP A 384 -11.34 2.68 -36.33
C ASP A 384 -12.37 2.03 -37.28
N VAL A 385 -13.50 1.54 -36.76
CA VAL A 385 -14.60 1.01 -37.59
C VAL A 385 -15.17 2.11 -38.48
N LYS A 386 -15.37 3.32 -37.95
CA LYS A 386 -15.86 4.47 -38.71
C LYS A 386 -14.90 4.85 -39.84
N ASP A 387 -13.61 4.85 -39.57
CA ASP A 387 -12.59 5.17 -40.58
C ASP A 387 -12.54 4.07 -41.66
N LYS A 388 -12.64 2.78 -41.28
CA LYS A 388 -12.77 1.66 -42.23
C LYS A 388 -14.03 1.73 -43.09
N CYS A 389 -15.17 2.13 -42.50
CA CYS A 389 -16.41 2.35 -43.26
C CYS A 389 -16.22 3.47 -44.28
N ARG A 390 -15.60 4.58 -43.90
CA ARG A 390 -15.29 5.69 -44.80
C ARG A 390 -14.38 5.26 -45.96
N ASP A 391 -13.35 4.46 -45.68
CA ASP A 391 -12.47 3.92 -46.72
C ASP A 391 -13.21 2.96 -47.67
N ALA A 392 -14.11 2.14 -47.13
CA ALA A 392 -14.97 1.27 -47.95
C ALA A 392 -15.93 2.08 -48.83
N GLU A 393 -16.54 3.14 -48.31
CA GLU A 393 -17.38 4.08 -49.06
C GLU A 393 -16.60 4.73 -50.21
N LEU A 394 -15.37 5.18 -49.97
CA LEU A 394 -14.51 5.75 -51.01
C LEU A 394 -14.20 4.72 -52.11
N ARG A 395 -13.87 3.48 -51.75
CA ARG A 395 -13.64 2.40 -52.72
C ARG A 395 -14.87 2.07 -53.54
N VAL A 396 -16.05 2.04 -52.91
CA VAL A 396 -17.32 1.84 -53.65
C VAL A 396 -17.50 2.97 -54.66
N HIS A 397 -17.24 4.21 -54.28
CA HIS A 397 -17.40 5.35 -55.18
C HIS A 397 -16.40 5.33 -56.36
N GLU A 398 -15.17 4.89 -56.12
CA GLU A 398 -14.18 4.64 -57.18
C GLU A 398 -14.63 3.53 -58.15
N LEU A 399 -15.19 2.43 -57.61
CA LEU A 399 -15.72 1.33 -58.42
C LEU A 399 -16.96 1.75 -59.22
N GLU A 400 -17.85 2.55 -58.66
CA GLU A 400 -19.01 3.13 -59.36
C GLU A 400 -18.55 4.01 -60.52
N LYS A 401 -17.51 4.83 -60.32
CA LYS A 401 -16.95 5.65 -61.39
C LYS A 401 -16.37 4.80 -62.52
N LEU A 402 -15.58 3.78 -62.19
CA LEU A 402 -15.06 2.83 -63.18
C LEU A 402 -16.18 2.09 -63.90
N HIS A 403 -17.25 1.69 -63.19
CA HIS A 403 -18.41 1.07 -63.81
C HIS A 403 -19.08 1.99 -64.82
N GLY A 404 -19.24 3.28 -64.49
CA GLY A 404 -19.72 4.31 -65.41
C GLY A 404 -18.85 4.45 -66.66
N GLU A 405 -17.53 4.45 -66.50
CA GLU A 405 -16.59 4.47 -67.63
C GLU A 405 -16.72 3.21 -68.52
N TYR A 406 -16.94 2.03 -67.93
CA TYR A 406 -17.18 0.79 -68.68
C TYR A 406 -18.54 0.78 -69.40
N THR A 407 -19.59 1.34 -68.80
CA THR A 407 -20.89 1.46 -69.47
C THR A 407 -20.78 2.39 -70.68
N ASP A 408 -20.13 3.55 -70.53
CA ASP A 408 -19.90 4.50 -71.63
C ASP A 408 -19.10 3.86 -72.77
N GLN A 409 -18.06 3.08 -72.44
CA GLN A 409 -17.29 2.31 -73.42
C GLN A 409 -18.16 1.26 -74.13
N THR A 410 -19.03 0.58 -73.39
CA THR A 410 -19.94 -0.44 -73.95
C THR A 410 -20.93 0.19 -74.93
N GLU A 411 -21.50 1.34 -74.60
CA GLU A 411 -22.38 2.11 -75.48
C GLU A 411 -21.64 2.60 -76.73
N ALA A 412 -20.42 3.12 -76.58
CA ALA A 412 -19.59 3.54 -77.70
C ALA A 412 -19.27 2.37 -78.65
N ILE A 413 -18.95 1.18 -78.11
CA ILE A 413 -18.72 -0.03 -78.89
C ILE A 413 -20.01 -0.46 -79.62
N ALA A 414 -21.17 -0.40 -78.96
CA ALA A 414 -22.45 -0.74 -79.58
C ALA A 414 -22.77 0.20 -80.76
N PHE A 415 -22.57 1.51 -80.58
CA PHE A 415 -22.73 2.50 -81.65
C PHE A 415 -21.78 2.23 -82.83
N LEU A 416 -20.50 1.95 -82.56
CA LEU A 416 -19.52 1.62 -83.61
C LEU A 416 -19.91 0.33 -84.36
N LYS A 417 -20.42 -0.69 -83.67
CA LYS A 417 -20.93 -1.91 -84.30
C LYS A 417 -22.12 -1.63 -85.22
N GLU A 418 -23.05 -0.78 -84.81
CA GLU A 418 -24.18 -0.39 -85.65
C GLU A 418 -23.72 0.37 -86.91
N GLN A 419 -22.77 1.30 -86.76
CA GLN A 419 -22.19 2.02 -87.90
C GLN A 419 -21.47 1.08 -88.86
N ILE A 420 -20.73 0.09 -88.35
CA ILE A 420 -20.09 -0.95 -89.17
C ILE A 420 -21.14 -1.75 -89.92
N SER A 421 -22.20 -2.23 -89.26
CA SER A 421 -23.28 -2.98 -89.92
C SER A 421 -23.99 -2.16 -91.00
N LEU A 422 -24.21 -0.87 -90.75
CA LEU A 422 -24.77 0.05 -91.74
C LEU A 422 -23.84 0.24 -92.94
N ALA A 423 -22.53 0.36 -92.71
CA ALA A 423 -21.53 0.48 -93.76
C ALA A 423 -21.44 -0.81 -94.60
N GLU A 424 -21.45 -1.98 -93.94
CA GLU A 424 -21.50 -3.30 -94.59
C GLU A 424 -22.74 -3.43 -95.49
N LYS A 425 -23.91 -3.02 -95.00
CA LYS A 425 -25.15 -3.01 -95.80
C LYS A 425 -25.04 -2.08 -97.01
N LYS A 426 -24.51 -0.87 -96.84
CA LYS A 426 -24.29 0.08 -97.95
C LYS A 426 -23.31 -0.48 -98.99
N MET A 427 -22.24 -1.16 -98.56
CA MET A 427 -21.33 -1.81 -99.49
C MET A 427 -22.01 -2.93 -100.27
N LEU A 428 -22.83 -3.76 -99.60
CA LEU A 428 -23.61 -4.80 -100.28
C LEU A 428 -24.59 -4.21 -101.29
N ASP A 429 -25.31 -3.16 -100.91
CA ASP A 429 -26.23 -2.44 -101.81
C ASP A 429 -25.45 -1.86 -103.01
N TYR A 430 -24.27 -1.28 -102.78
CA TYR A 430 -23.40 -0.78 -103.86
C TYR A 430 -22.92 -1.91 -104.79
N GLU A 431 -22.54 -3.07 -104.27
CA GLU A 431 -22.20 -4.24 -105.10
C GLU A 431 -23.38 -4.73 -105.94
N THR A 432 -24.60 -4.73 -105.39
CA THR A 432 -25.80 -5.08 -106.16
C THR A 432 -26.10 -4.04 -107.24
N LEU A 433 -25.95 -2.75 -106.93
CA LEU A 433 -26.08 -1.66 -107.89
C LEU A 433 -25.06 -1.81 -109.02
N GLN A 434 -23.80 -2.11 -108.71
CA GLN A 434 -22.75 -2.33 -109.70
C GLN A 434 -23.07 -3.53 -110.61
N LYS A 435 -23.59 -4.64 -110.06
CA LYS A 435 -24.04 -5.81 -110.86
C LYS A 435 -25.21 -5.46 -111.77
N THR A 436 -26.20 -4.71 -111.29
CA THR A 436 -27.35 -4.27 -112.09
C THR A 436 -26.97 -3.25 -113.16
N GLU A 437 -26.03 -2.35 -112.87
CA GLU A 437 -25.45 -1.41 -113.84
C GLU A 437 -24.65 -2.17 -114.91
N ALA A 438 -23.86 -3.18 -114.53
CA ALA A 438 -23.17 -4.03 -115.50
C ALA A 438 -24.15 -4.77 -116.42
N HIS A 439 -25.23 -5.31 -115.85
CA HIS A 439 -26.30 -5.96 -116.61
C HIS A 439 -27.04 -4.97 -117.53
N SER A 440 -27.36 -3.76 -117.04
CA SER A 440 -28.02 -2.73 -117.86
C SER A 440 -27.12 -2.23 -118.98
N LYS A 441 -25.80 -2.06 -118.74
CA LYS A 441 -24.82 -1.76 -119.79
C LYS A 441 -24.76 -2.84 -120.85
N GLN A 442 -24.75 -4.11 -120.46
CA GLN A 442 -24.81 -5.23 -121.41
C GLN A 442 -26.10 -5.21 -122.24
N GLU A 443 -27.25 -4.92 -121.61
CA GLU A 443 -28.52 -4.84 -122.33
C GLU A 443 -28.59 -3.60 -123.23
N ILE A 444 -28.04 -2.47 -122.80
CA ILE A 444 -27.86 -1.28 -123.65
C ILE A 444 -26.97 -1.62 -124.85
N GLN A 445 -25.86 -2.35 -124.68
CA GLN A 445 -25.03 -2.78 -125.80
C GLN A 445 -25.80 -3.69 -126.76
N ARG A 446 -26.59 -4.66 -126.26
CA ARG A 446 -27.49 -5.46 -127.11
C ARG A 446 -28.53 -4.62 -127.85
N LEU A 447 -29.13 -3.65 -127.16
CA LEU A 447 -30.11 -2.74 -127.77
C LEU A 447 -29.45 -1.80 -128.77
N GLN A 448 -28.24 -1.31 -128.52
CA GLN A 448 -27.43 -0.53 -129.46
C GLN A 448 -27.05 -1.35 -130.67
N GLU A 449 -26.74 -2.63 -130.52
CA GLU A 449 -26.47 -3.52 -131.66
C GLU A 449 -27.75 -3.76 -132.48
N LYS A 450 -28.90 -3.95 -131.81
CA LYS A 450 -30.22 -3.98 -132.48
C LYS A 450 -30.56 -2.66 -133.15
N VAL A 451 -30.29 -1.52 -132.51
CA VAL A 451 -30.50 -0.19 -133.06
C VAL A 451 -29.55 0.04 -134.23
N LEU A 452 -28.29 -0.37 -134.18
CA LEU A 452 -27.35 -0.30 -135.33
C LEU A 452 -27.84 -1.17 -136.50
N VAL A 453 -28.42 -2.33 -136.22
CA VAL A 453 -29.07 -3.19 -137.24
C VAL A 453 -30.33 -2.53 -137.79
N LEU A 454 -31.12 -1.88 -136.94
CA LEU A 454 -32.31 -1.12 -137.35
C LEU A 454 -31.94 0.18 -138.06
N GLU A 455 -30.87 0.88 -137.67
CA GLU A 455 -30.30 2.09 -138.26
C GLU A 455 -29.64 1.78 -139.59
N ASN A 456 -28.98 0.64 -139.77
CA ASN A 456 -28.55 0.18 -141.10
C ASN A 456 -29.76 -0.13 -142.00
N LYS A 457 -30.87 -0.61 -141.42
CA LYS A 457 -32.15 -0.78 -142.14
C LYS A 457 -32.85 0.57 -142.38
N LEU A 458 -32.69 1.55 -141.49
CA LEU A 458 -33.30 2.87 -141.55
C LEU A 458 -32.51 3.83 -142.45
N GLN A 459 -31.17 3.74 -142.50
CA GLN A 459 -30.28 4.39 -143.47
C GLN A 459 -30.49 3.86 -144.90
N SER A 460 -31.15 2.71 -145.06
CA SER A 460 -31.66 2.25 -146.37
C SER A 460 -33.03 2.84 -146.75
N MET A 461 -33.70 3.55 -145.84
CA MET A 461 -35.07 4.05 -146.03
C MET A 461 -35.32 5.53 -145.66
N GLU A 462 -34.39 6.26 -145.04
CA GLU A 462 -34.59 7.64 -144.56
C GLU A 462 -33.61 8.64 -145.19
N ALA A 463 -33.72 8.79 -146.51
CA ALA A 463 -33.37 10.04 -147.19
C ALA A 463 -34.66 10.88 -147.30
N LEU A 464 -34.97 11.72 -146.31
CA LEU A 464 -35.86 12.91 -146.36
C LEU A 464 -36.04 13.50 -144.93
N HIS A 465 -35.61 14.75 -144.74
CA HIS A 465 -35.78 15.66 -143.58
C HIS A 465 -37.28 15.93 -143.20
N PRO A 466 -37.71 16.75 -142.17
CA PRO A 466 -37.03 17.65 -141.19
C PRO A 466 -37.63 17.71 -139.73
N SER A 467 -37.08 18.62 -138.87
CA SER A 467 -37.83 19.59 -138.01
C SER A 467 -37.89 19.44 -136.45
N GLN A 468 -37.21 20.39 -135.77
CA GLN A 468 -37.60 21.28 -134.64
C GLN A 468 -38.33 20.75 -133.37
N HIS A 469 -37.74 20.97 -132.19
CA HIS A 469 -38.10 22.05 -131.24
C HIS A 469 -37.44 21.84 -129.85
N ALA A 470 -36.75 22.86 -129.36
CA ALA A 470 -36.32 23.00 -127.97
C ALA A 470 -37.34 23.87 -127.24
N ASN A 471 -37.68 23.52 -125.98
CA ASN A 471 -38.15 24.47 -124.99
C ASN A 471 -37.89 24.01 -123.54
N MET A 472 -37.70 25.06 -122.75
CA MET A 472 -37.23 25.21 -121.37
C MET A 472 -38.17 24.65 -120.27
N ILE A 473 -37.70 24.82 -119.01
CA ILE A 473 -38.42 25.13 -117.74
C ILE A 473 -38.23 24.04 -116.68
N GLU A 474 -38.00 24.27 -115.38
CA GLU A 474 -37.63 25.43 -114.54
C GLU A 474 -37.21 24.87 -113.17
N THR A 475 -36.50 25.74 -112.45
CA THR A 475 -36.11 25.75 -111.04
C THR A 475 -37.22 25.42 -110.02
N ASN A 476 -36.93 24.50 -109.08
CA ASN A 476 -37.72 24.29 -107.85
C ASN A 476 -36.86 24.15 -106.55
N ASP A 477 -35.53 24.22 -106.60
CA ASP A 477 -34.64 23.81 -105.49
C ASP A 477 -34.40 24.86 -104.37
N ILE A 478 -34.82 26.12 -104.52
CA ILE A 478 -34.42 27.20 -103.59
C ILE A 478 -35.32 27.26 -102.33
N SER A 479 -36.51 26.63 -102.33
CA SER A 479 -37.42 26.69 -101.18
C SER A 479 -37.15 25.62 -100.11
N GLU A 480 -36.66 24.44 -100.50
CA GLU A 480 -36.33 23.36 -99.57
C GLU A 480 -35.05 23.64 -98.78
N GLU A 481 -34.02 24.21 -99.41
CA GLU A 481 -32.77 24.56 -98.71
C GLU A 481 -32.99 25.62 -97.62
N LYS A 482 -33.90 26.58 -97.84
CA LYS A 482 -34.20 27.61 -96.86
C LYS A 482 -34.92 27.04 -95.61
N ILE A 483 -35.75 26.02 -95.78
CA ILE A 483 -36.44 25.33 -94.68
C ILE A 483 -35.42 24.48 -93.90
N LYS A 484 -34.59 23.69 -94.59
CA LYS A 484 -33.52 22.90 -93.96
C LYS A 484 -32.54 23.77 -93.17
N MET A 485 -32.15 24.93 -93.72
CA MET A 485 -31.29 25.88 -93.02
C MET A 485 -31.94 26.40 -91.73
N LYS A 486 -33.25 26.71 -91.75
CA LYS A 486 -33.98 27.19 -90.58
C LYS A 486 -34.07 26.12 -89.48
N GLU A 487 -34.34 24.87 -89.84
CA GLU A 487 -34.39 23.74 -88.90
C GLU A 487 -33.01 23.49 -88.25
N THR A 488 -31.92 23.54 -89.03
CA THR A 488 -30.57 23.40 -88.46
C THR A 488 -30.19 24.55 -87.53
N MET A 489 -30.65 25.77 -87.80
CA MET A 489 -30.39 26.93 -86.94
C MET A 489 -31.15 26.80 -85.61
N GLU A 490 -32.37 26.29 -85.62
CA GLU A 490 -33.18 26.05 -84.42
C GLU A 490 -32.59 24.90 -83.57
N ASP A 491 -32.12 23.81 -84.19
CA ASP A 491 -31.43 22.72 -83.49
C ASP A 491 -30.09 23.16 -82.86
N LEU A 492 -29.34 24.06 -83.51
CA LEU A 492 -28.13 24.65 -82.94
C LEU A 492 -28.43 25.61 -81.78
N GLN A 493 -29.53 26.37 -81.87
CA GLN A 493 -30.00 27.24 -80.78
C GLN A 493 -30.36 26.42 -79.53
N ASP A 494 -31.05 25.29 -79.71
CA ASP A 494 -31.43 24.39 -78.63
C ASP A 494 -30.21 23.72 -77.99
N LYS A 495 -29.24 23.26 -78.79
CA LYS A 495 -27.97 22.72 -78.30
C LYS A 495 -27.18 23.75 -77.52
N LEU A 496 -27.14 25.01 -77.97
CA LEU A 496 -26.48 26.11 -77.26
C LEU A 496 -27.16 26.36 -75.90
N SER A 497 -28.50 26.40 -75.87
CA SER A 497 -29.24 26.59 -74.62
C SER A 497 -29.03 25.46 -73.59
N LYS A 498 -28.84 24.21 -74.05
CA LYS A 498 -28.48 23.08 -73.18
C LYS A 498 -27.06 23.22 -72.65
N ARG A 499 -26.10 23.61 -73.50
CA ARG A 499 -24.71 23.87 -73.08
C ARG A 499 -24.63 25.00 -72.06
N ASP A 500 -25.41 26.09 -72.22
CA ASP A 500 -25.43 27.20 -71.26
C ASP A 500 -25.95 26.78 -69.87
N LYS A 501 -26.95 25.87 -69.83
CA LYS A 501 -27.44 25.29 -68.56
C LYS A 501 -26.40 24.40 -67.91
N GLU A 502 -25.69 23.57 -68.68
CA GLU A 502 -24.58 22.74 -68.19
C GLU A 502 -23.44 23.60 -67.63
N VAL A 503 -23.05 24.67 -68.35
CA VAL A 503 -22.02 25.62 -67.88
C VAL A 503 -22.46 26.30 -66.58
N SER A 504 -23.71 26.73 -66.48
CA SER A 504 -24.25 27.34 -65.25
C SER A 504 -24.21 26.36 -64.07
N SER A 505 -24.56 25.09 -64.30
CA SER A 505 -24.43 24.02 -63.29
C SER A 505 -22.98 23.84 -62.84
N LEU A 506 -22.04 23.72 -63.78
CA LEU A 506 -20.62 23.54 -63.46
C LEU A 506 -20.01 24.74 -62.71
N VAL A 507 -20.44 25.96 -63.04
CA VAL A 507 -20.03 27.17 -62.31
C VAL A 507 -20.50 27.11 -60.86
N THR A 508 -21.77 26.79 -60.61
CA THR A 508 -22.28 26.68 -59.23
C THR A 508 -21.57 25.59 -58.42
N GLN A 509 -21.25 24.45 -59.04
CA GLN A 509 -20.48 23.37 -58.42
C GLN A 509 -19.05 23.82 -58.10
N THR A 510 -18.41 24.56 -59.00
CA THR A 510 -17.05 25.10 -58.80
C THR A 510 -17.02 26.12 -57.66
N GLU A 511 -18.04 26.98 -57.54
CA GLU A 511 -18.17 27.93 -56.44
C GLU A 511 -18.38 27.24 -55.09
N THR A 512 -19.17 26.16 -55.05
CA THR A 512 -19.34 25.37 -53.81
C THR A 512 -18.05 24.67 -53.40
N LEU A 513 -17.33 24.06 -54.34
CA LEU A 513 -16.02 23.46 -54.06
C LEU A 513 -15.00 24.51 -53.57
N ARG A 514 -14.98 25.71 -54.18
CA ARG A 514 -14.13 26.82 -53.74
C ARG A 514 -14.43 27.25 -52.31
N ALA A 515 -15.71 27.32 -51.93
CA ALA A 515 -16.12 27.63 -50.55
C ALA A 515 -15.69 26.54 -49.56
N GLN A 516 -15.81 25.26 -49.93
CA GLN A 516 -15.35 24.14 -49.10
C GLN A 516 -13.84 24.15 -48.88
N VAL A 517 -13.05 24.42 -49.93
CA VAL A 517 -11.58 24.55 -49.83
C VAL A 517 -11.20 25.67 -48.87
N SER A 518 -11.81 26.86 -49.00
CA SER A 518 -11.53 27.98 -48.10
C SER A 518 -11.90 27.68 -46.64
N ALA A 519 -12.98 26.93 -46.39
CA ALA A 519 -13.34 26.49 -45.06
C ALA A 519 -12.33 25.49 -44.46
N LEU A 520 -11.79 24.57 -45.27
CA LEU A 520 -10.74 23.63 -44.85
C LEU A 520 -9.42 24.33 -44.57
N GLU A 521 -9.02 25.29 -45.41
CA GLU A 521 -7.82 26.11 -45.18
C GLU A 521 -7.88 26.86 -43.84
N ASN A 522 -9.04 27.44 -43.51
CA ASN A 522 -9.24 28.11 -42.24
C ASN A 522 -9.18 27.14 -41.05
N LYS A 523 -9.76 25.93 -41.19
CA LYS A 523 -9.64 24.88 -40.17
C LYS A 523 -8.18 24.47 -39.96
N CYS A 524 -7.40 24.26 -41.03
CA CYS A 524 -5.97 23.95 -40.94
C CYS A 524 -5.19 25.04 -40.22
N LYS A 525 -5.40 26.32 -40.56
CA LYS A 525 -4.76 27.46 -39.87
C LYS A 525 -5.11 27.50 -38.37
N THR A 526 -6.33 27.16 -38.00
CA THR A 526 -6.70 27.09 -36.58
C THR A 526 -6.10 25.88 -35.87
N ALA A 527 -5.93 24.75 -36.56
CA ALA A 527 -5.28 23.57 -36.03
C ALA A 527 -3.77 23.81 -35.80
N GLU A 528 -3.09 24.49 -36.72
CA GLU A 528 -1.69 24.92 -36.55
C GLU A 528 -1.50 25.81 -35.33
N LYS A 529 -2.35 26.83 -35.15
CA LYS A 529 -2.28 27.70 -33.95
C LYS A 529 -2.47 26.92 -32.65
N LYS A 530 -3.34 25.90 -32.63
CA LYS A 530 -3.53 25.02 -31.47
C LYS A 530 -2.29 24.15 -31.24
N ALA A 531 -1.72 23.57 -32.29
CA ALA A 531 -0.50 22.78 -32.22
C ALA A 531 0.68 23.60 -31.66
N ASP A 532 0.85 24.86 -32.10
CA ASP A 532 1.86 25.78 -31.58
C ASP A 532 1.67 26.07 -30.08
N SER A 533 0.42 26.24 -29.63
CA SER A 533 0.11 26.44 -28.22
C SER A 533 0.49 25.23 -27.38
N VAL A 534 0.14 24.02 -27.85
CA VAL A 534 0.49 22.75 -27.18
C VAL A 534 2.01 22.56 -27.12
N LEU A 535 2.73 22.89 -28.20
CA LEU A 535 4.20 22.83 -28.22
C LEU A 535 4.85 23.77 -27.19
N LYS A 536 4.28 24.95 -26.96
CA LYS A 536 4.76 25.87 -25.91
C LYS A 536 4.50 25.33 -24.51
N GLU A 537 3.32 24.77 -24.26
CA GLU A 537 3.02 24.14 -22.97
C GLU A 537 3.90 22.92 -22.71
N LYS A 538 4.12 22.07 -23.71
CA LYS A 538 5.05 20.94 -23.61
C LYS A 538 6.44 21.40 -23.17
N LYS A 539 7.00 22.43 -23.83
CA LYS A 539 8.33 22.97 -23.46
C LYS A 539 8.36 23.54 -22.04
N ARG A 540 7.26 24.17 -21.59
CA ARG A 540 7.14 24.67 -20.21
C ARG A 540 7.18 23.50 -19.21
N LEU A 541 6.38 22.47 -19.45
CA LEU A 541 6.30 21.28 -18.59
C LEU A 541 7.64 20.52 -18.55
N GLU A 542 8.33 20.38 -19.69
CA GLU A 542 9.68 19.80 -19.74
C GLU A 542 10.66 20.56 -18.84
N GLY A 543 10.61 21.90 -18.85
CA GLY A 543 11.43 22.74 -17.98
C GLY A 543 11.11 22.58 -16.49
N GLU A 544 9.83 22.45 -16.13
CA GLU A 544 9.40 22.19 -14.75
C GLU A 544 9.85 20.81 -14.25
N LEU A 545 9.80 19.80 -15.12
CA LEU A 545 10.23 18.44 -14.83
C LEU A 545 11.76 18.37 -14.62
N GLU A 546 12.53 19.10 -15.43
CA GLU A 546 13.99 19.20 -15.26
C GLU A 546 14.36 19.92 -13.95
N ALA A 547 13.63 20.98 -13.58
CA ALA A 547 13.82 21.67 -12.31
C ALA A 547 13.48 20.78 -11.10
N LEU A 548 12.41 19.99 -11.20
CA LEU A 548 12.04 19.02 -10.16
C LEU A 548 13.12 17.95 -9.97
N THR A 549 13.67 17.44 -11.07
CA THR A 549 14.74 16.43 -11.07
C THR A 549 16.00 16.95 -10.36
N LYS A 550 16.37 18.22 -10.59
CA LYS A 550 17.50 18.85 -9.88
C LYS A 550 17.25 18.96 -8.37
N LYS A 551 16.05 19.40 -7.97
CA LYS A 551 15.68 19.49 -6.54
C LYS A 551 15.68 18.13 -5.84
N THR A 552 15.21 17.08 -6.51
CA THR A 552 15.23 15.71 -5.96
C THR A 552 16.65 15.18 -5.85
N HIS A 553 17.52 15.48 -6.81
CA HIS A 553 18.93 15.13 -6.72
C HIS A 553 19.62 15.81 -5.53
N ASP A 554 19.39 17.12 -5.33
CA ASP A 554 19.95 17.85 -4.19
C ASP A 554 19.44 17.33 -2.84
N ALA A 555 18.13 17.01 -2.75
CA ALA A 555 17.53 16.41 -1.56
C ALA A 555 18.13 15.02 -1.24
N SER A 556 18.37 14.20 -2.27
CA SER A 556 19.03 12.90 -2.11
C SER A 556 20.47 13.05 -1.59
N GLY A 557 21.20 14.07 -2.05
CA GLY A 557 22.54 14.40 -1.53
C GLY A 557 22.51 14.80 -0.05
N GLN A 558 21.52 15.59 0.37
CA GLN A 558 21.34 15.96 1.78
C GLN A 558 21.04 14.76 2.68
N LEU A 559 20.21 13.81 2.23
CA LEU A 559 19.92 12.58 2.98
C LEU A 559 21.16 11.72 3.22
N VAL A 560 22.07 11.66 2.25
CA VAL A 560 23.36 10.96 2.41
C VAL A 560 24.22 11.62 3.48
N LEU A 561 24.26 12.96 3.52
CA LEU A 561 25.01 13.71 4.54
C LEU A 561 24.44 13.49 5.94
N ILE A 562 23.10 13.56 6.10
CA ILE A 562 22.41 13.29 7.36
C ILE A 562 22.69 11.87 7.83
N SER A 563 22.62 10.88 6.92
CA SER A 563 22.90 9.48 7.24
C SER A 563 24.34 9.28 7.73
N GLN A 564 25.33 9.95 7.12
CA GLN A 564 26.71 9.91 7.59
C GLN A 564 26.89 10.56 8.97
N GLU A 565 26.18 11.64 9.26
CA GLU A 565 26.23 12.30 10.58
C GLU A 565 25.59 11.44 11.67
N LEU A 566 24.46 10.80 11.36
CA LEU A 566 23.80 9.85 12.26
C LEU A 566 24.73 8.69 12.62
N LEU A 567 25.42 8.12 11.64
CA LEU A 567 26.38 7.04 11.83
C LEU A 567 27.57 7.47 12.73
N LYS A 568 28.03 8.72 12.61
CA LYS A 568 29.05 9.28 13.51
C LYS A 568 28.52 9.41 14.94
N LYS A 569 27.31 9.95 15.11
CA LYS A 569 26.67 10.09 16.44
C LYS A 569 26.45 8.73 17.11
N GLU A 570 26.05 7.72 16.34
CA GLU A 570 25.88 6.35 16.84
C GLU A 570 27.20 5.77 17.37
N ARG A 571 28.31 5.98 16.66
CA ARG A 571 29.64 5.57 17.13
C ARG A 571 30.04 6.27 18.44
N SER A 572 29.87 7.58 18.52
CA SER A 572 30.17 8.35 19.74
C SER A 572 29.31 7.91 20.93
N LEU A 573 28.04 7.59 20.68
CA LEU A 573 27.14 7.09 21.71
C LEU A 573 27.57 5.70 22.21
N ASN A 574 28.02 4.83 21.31
CA ASN A 574 28.56 3.52 21.68
C ASN A 574 29.87 3.64 22.49
N GLU A 575 30.74 4.59 22.17
CA GLU A 575 31.93 4.91 22.97
C GLU A 575 31.56 5.39 24.38
N LEU A 576 30.58 6.30 24.51
CA LEU A 576 30.10 6.76 25.81
C LEU A 576 29.47 5.64 26.64
N ARG A 577 28.73 4.73 26.01
CA ARG A 577 28.19 3.53 26.68
C ARG A 577 29.31 2.61 27.18
N ALA A 578 30.36 2.42 26.39
CA ALA A 578 31.52 1.63 26.79
C ALA A 578 32.22 2.26 28.01
N LEU A 579 32.44 3.58 27.99
CA LEU A 579 33.03 4.31 29.11
C LEU A 579 32.19 4.23 30.39
N LEU A 580 30.86 4.28 30.26
CA LEU A 580 29.94 4.17 31.41
C LEU A 580 29.99 2.76 32.03
N LEU A 581 30.05 1.73 31.19
CA LEU A 581 30.22 0.34 31.65
C LEU A 581 31.59 0.13 32.32
N GLU A 582 32.65 0.76 31.81
CA GLU A 582 33.99 0.73 32.40
C GLU A 582 34.05 1.44 33.75
N ALA A 583 33.39 2.60 33.87
CA ALA A 583 33.26 3.36 35.11
C ALA A 583 32.50 2.56 36.20
N ASN A 584 31.43 1.85 35.83
CA ASN A 584 30.71 0.97 36.75
C ASN A 584 31.53 -0.24 37.21
N ARG A 585 32.54 -0.68 36.45
CA ARG A 585 33.46 -1.74 36.87
C ARG A 585 34.48 -1.30 37.92
N HIS A 586 34.77 0.01 38.01
CA HIS A 586 35.83 0.55 38.88
C HIS A 586 35.30 1.22 40.16
N SER A 587 33.98 1.31 40.39
CA SER A 587 33.40 2.11 41.49
C SER A 587 32.32 1.43 42.36
N PRO A 588 32.58 0.30 43.04
CA PRO A 588 31.88 -0.03 44.29
C PRO A 588 32.69 0.35 45.55
N GLY A 589 33.91 0.87 45.40
CA GLY A 589 34.80 1.23 46.50
C GLY A 589 34.30 2.38 47.38
N PRO A 590 33.97 3.57 46.81
CA PRO A 590 33.66 4.76 47.61
C PRO A 590 32.41 4.60 48.49
N GLU A 591 31.32 4.03 47.95
CA GLU A 591 30.08 3.83 48.73
C GLU A 591 30.22 2.77 49.82
N ARG A 592 30.96 1.69 49.56
CA ARG A 592 31.23 0.64 50.56
C ARG A 592 32.17 1.13 51.65
N ASP A 593 33.18 1.92 51.29
CA ASP A 593 34.11 2.51 52.24
C ASP A 593 33.44 3.60 53.08
N LEU A 594 32.58 4.43 52.47
CA LEU A 594 31.79 5.43 53.19
C LEU A 594 30.81 4.78 54.15
N SER A 595 30.10 3.73 53.72
CA SER A 595 29.16 2.98 54.60
C SER A 595 29.89 2.34 55.78
N ARG A 596 31.12 1.83 55.56
CA ARG A 596 31.95 1.26 56.62
C ARG A 596 32.43 2.33 57.60
N GLU A 597 32.85 3.49 57.12
CA GLU A 597 33.32 4.58 58.00
C GLU A 597 32.16 5.21 58.79
N VAL A 598 30.96 5.30 58.18
CA VAL A 598 29.73 5.70 58.88
C VAL A 598 29.42 4.76 60.04
N HIS A 599 29.42 3.44 59.82
CA HIS A 599 29.19 2.48 60.91
C HIS A 599 30.26 2.55 62.01
N LYS A 600 31.52 2.81 61.66
CA LYS A 600 32.58 3.05 62.66
C LYS A 600 32.32 4.32 63.47
N ALA A 601 31.87 5.40 62.82
CA ALA A 601 31.52 6.66 63.50
C ALA A 601 30.32 6.49 64.45
N GLU A 602 29.26 5.80 64.00
CA GLU A 602 28.09 5.46 64.83
C GLU A 602 28.47 4.62 66.05
N TRP A 603 29.39 3.66 65.88
CA TRP A 603 29.88 2.84 66.99
C TRP A 603 30.65 3.67 68.01
N ARG A 604 31.57 4.54 67.58
CA ARG A 604 32.32 5.45 68.46
C ARG A 604 31.37 6.36 69.25
N LEU A 605 30.28 6.82 68.63
CA LEU A 605 29.27 7.63 69.31
C LEU A 605 28.55 6.85 70.42
N LYS A 606 28.20 5.57 70.19
CA LYS A 606 27.61 4.70 71.22
C LYS A 606 28.58 4.43 72.37
N GLU A 607 29.86 4.17 72.06
CA GLU A 607 30.90 3.99 73.07
C GLU A 607 31.08 5.25 73.93
N GLN A 608 31.14 6.42 73.30
CA GLN A 608 31.26 7.69 74.02
C GLN A 608 30.06 7.94 74.93
N LYS A 609 28.84 7.65 74.46
CA LYS A 609 27.62 7.77 75.28
C LYS A 609 27.67 6.88 76.52
N LEU A 610 28.14 5.64 76.39
CA LEU A 610 28.32 4.74 77.54
C LEU A 610 29.36 5.27 78.53
N LYS A 611 30.47 5.85 78.04
CA LYS A 611 31.48 6.50 78.90
C LYS A 611 30.91 7.69 79.65
N ASP A 612 30.10 8.51 78.99
CA ASP A 612 29.46 9.68 79.60
C ASP A 612 28.39 9.27 80.64
N ASP A 613 27.62 8.22 80.36
CA ASP A 613 26.66 7.64 81.31
C ASP A 613 27.38 7.09 82.57
N ILE A 614 28.50 6.38 82.40
CA ILE A 614 29.35 5.90 83.51
C ILE A 614 29.88 7.09 84.32
N LYS A 615 30.38 8.13 83.66
CA LYS A 615 30.87 9.34 84.31
C LYS A 615 29.76 10.02 85.13
N GLY A 616 28.58 10.18 84.56
CA GLY A 616 27.42 10.75 85.23
C GLY A 616 26.92 9.91 86.41
N LEU A 617 26.95 8.57 86.29
CA LEU A 617 26.62 7.67 87.40
C LEU A 617 27.65 7.77 88.54
N ARG A 618 28.95 7.89 88.23
CA ARG A 618 30.01 8.10 89.22
C ARG A 618 29.87 9.46 89.92
N GLU A 619 29.60 10.52 89.18
CA GLU A 619 29.37 11.87 89.74
C GLU A 619 28.16 11.89 90.69
N LYS A 620 27.05 11.26 90.30
CA LYS A 620 25.86 11.11 91.17
C LYS A 620 26.18 10.33 92.44
N LEU A 621 27.00 9.28 92.35
CA LEU A 621 27.44 8.53 93.51
C LEU A 621 28.26 9.39 94.48
N VAL A 622 29.19 10.19 93.94
CA VAL A 622 30.03 11.10 94.74
C VAL A 622 29.21 12.20 95.41
N VAL A 623 28.17 12.72 94.75
CA VAL A 623 27.27 13.72 95.35
C VAL A 623 26.50 13.10 96.52
N LEU A 624 25.92 11.90 96.33
CA LEU A 624 25.21 11.18 97.39
C LEU A 624 26.13 10.79 98.57
N ASP A 625 27.38 10.44 98.30
CA ASP A 625 28.39 10.18 99.33
C ASP A 625 28.81 11.46 100.08
N LYS A 626 28.87 12.61 99.41
CA LYS A 626 29.12 13.92 100.04
C LYS A 626 27.94 14.38 100.89
N GLU A 627 26.71 14.14 100.45
CA GLU A 627 25.49 14.37 101.26
C GLU A 627 25.47 13.48 102.51
N LYS A 628 26.03 12.26 102.45
CA LYS A 628 26.25 11.40 103.63
C LYS A 628 27.37 11.88 104.57
N ALA A 629 28.36 12.62 104.07
CA ALA A 629 29.58 12.97 104.81
C ALA A 629 29.58 14.38 105.46
N ALA A 630 28.54 15.19 105.28
CA ALA A 630 28.45 16.52 105.88
C ALA A 630 28.34 16.45 107.42
N PRO A 631 29.28 17.03 108.20
CA PRO A 631 29.29 16.86 109.65
C PRO A 631 28.75 18.11 110.37
N GLU A 632 27.46 18.44 110.25
CA GLU A 632 26.89 19.48 111.13
C GLU A 632 25.36 19.44 111.27
N GLN A 633 24.84 18.43 111.97
CA GLN A 633 23.69 18.57 112.89
C GLN A 633 23.40 17.22 113.56
N ARG A 634 24.15 16.92 114.62
CA ARG A 634 23.72 15.91 115.60
C ARG A 634 22.53 16.49 116.37
N ARG A 635 21.34 16.00 116.05
CA ARG A 635 20.32 15.50 116.99
C ARG A 635 19.01 15.37 116.21
N PHE A 636 18.45 14.16 116.22
CA PHE A 636 17.18 13.67 115.65
C PHE A 636 17.27 12.79 114.39
N SER A 637 16.88 11.53 114.62
CA SER A 637 16.19 10.59 113.72
C SER A 637 17.00 9.65 112.82
N LEU A 638 16.50 8.41 112.78
CA LEU A 638 16.82 7.26 111.94
C LEU A 638 17.44 7.62 110.57
N ILE A 639 18.55 6.97 110.24
CA ILE A 639 19.03 6.79 108.87
C ILE A 639 17.84 6.27 108.04
N ASP A 640 17.37 7.05 107.08
CA ASP A 640 16.32 6.64 106.14
C ASP A 640 16.86 5.52 105.23
N PRO A 641 16.30 4.29 105.28
CA PRO A 641 16.74 3.16 104.45
C PRO A 641 16.61 3.41 102.94
N SER A 642 15.86 4.45 102.54
CA SER A 642 15.63 4.79 101.13
C SER A 642 16.91 5.27 100.43
N SER A 643 17.72 6.11 101.08
CA SER A 643 18.95 6.67 100.53
C SER A 643 20.06 5.62 100.36
N GLU A 644 20.11 4.64 101.26
CA GLU A 644 21.04 3.51 101.19
C GLU A 644 20.61 2.52 100.09
N SER A 645 19.30 2.29 99.93
CA SER A 645 18.74 1.53 98.80
C SER A 645 19.06 2.19 97.45
N GLU A 646 19.04 3.52 97.38
CA GLU A 646 19.30 4.27 96.15
C GLU A 646 20.79 4.27 95.75
N VAL A 647 21.71 4.40 96.71
CA VAL A 647 23.15 4.24 96.47
C VAL A 647 23.48 2.84 95.95
N ILE A 648 22.93 1.79 96.56
CA ILE A 648 23.14 0.40 96.10
C ILE A 648 22.59 0.20 94.68
N ARG A 649 21.43 0.79 94.38
CA ARG A 649 20.80 0.70 93.05
C ARG A 649 21.62 1.42 91.98
N LEU A 650 22.19 2.58 92.29
CA LEU A 650 23.08 3.32 91.39
C LEU A 650 24.43 2.61 91.22
N GLN A 651 24.98 1.99 92.27
CA GLN A 651 26.17 1.13 92.18
C GLN A 651 25.93 -0.07 91.27
N HIS A 652 24.83 -0.79 91.45
CA HIS A 652 24.49 -1.92 90.57
C HIS A 652 24.30 -1.47 89.12
N ARG A 653 23.66 -0.32 88.90
CA ARG A 653 23.48 0.23 87.55
C ARG A 653 24.81 0.66 86.92
N LEU A 654 25.71 1.26 87.70
CA LEU A 654 27.06 1.62 87.25
C LEU A 654 27.85 0.37 86.82
N VAL A 655 27.90 -0.65 87.67
CA VAL A 655 28.61 -1.91 87.36
C VAL A 655 28.02 -2.56 86.10
N SER A 656 26.69 -2.62 85.99
CA SER A 656 26.03 -3.16 84.80
C SER A 656 26.39 -2.38 83.52
N THR A 657 26.42 -1.04 83.57
CA THR A 657 26.82 -0.22 82.42
C THR A 657 28.31 -0.34 82.09
N GLU A 658 29.17 -0.51 83.10
CA GLU A 658 30.61 -0.74 82.92
C GLU A 658 30.89 -2.11 82.27
N ASP A 659 30.14 -3.14 82.65
CA ASP A 659 30.24 -4.47 82.03
C ASP A 659 29.73 -4.47 80.59
N VAL A 660 28.65 -3.72 80.29
CA VAL A 660 28.17 -3.55 78.90
C VAL A 660 29.23 -2.85 78.04
N LEU A 661 29.87 -1.80 78.55
CA LEU A 661 30.95 -1.12 77.82
C LEU A 661 32.15 -2.06 77.62
N ARG A 662 32.52 -2.84 78.64
CA ARG A 662 33.64 -3.80 78.54
C ARG A 662 33.38 -4.86 77.47
N ASN A 663 32.18 -5.46 77.47
CA ASN A 663 31.78 -6.45 76.47
C ASN A 663 31.74 -5.84 75.05
N ALA A 664 31.24 -4.61 74.91
CA ALA A 664 31.21 -3.91 73.62
C ALA A 664 32.63 -3.63 73.09
N LEU A 665 33.56 -3.22 73.95
CA LEU A 665 34.97 -3.00 73.58
C LEU A 665 35.67 -4.30 73.16
N GLU A 666 35.41 -5.40 73.86
CA GLU A 666 35.98 -6.70 73.52
C GLU A 666 35.45 -7.24 72.19
N GLN A 667 34.14 -7.11 71.93
CA GLN A 667 33.55 -7.43 70.63
C GLN A 667 34.08 -6.52 69.51
N GLY A 668 34.23 -5.22 69.77
CA GLY A 668 34.80 -4.27 68.82
C GLY A 668 36.23 -4.65 68.42
N HIS A 669 37.06 -5.01 69.39
CA HIS A 669 38.44 -5.44 69.14
C HIS A 669 38.52 -6.76 68.37
N GLN A 670 37.60 -7.71 68.62
CA GLN A 670 37.50 -8.95 67.84
C GLN A 670 37.08 -8.68 66.39
N MET A 671 36.11 -7.79 66.16
CA MET A 671 35.65 -7.39 64.83
C MET A 671 36.76 -6.67 64.05
N GLU A 672 37.53 -5.81 64.71
CA GLU A 672 38.66 -5.10 64.10
C GLU A 672 39.77 -6.06 63.66
N LYS A 673 40.12 -7.05 64.49
CA LYS A 673 41.04 -8.13 64.10
C LYS A 673 40.54 -8.93 62.89
N LEU A 674 39.23 -9.18 62.80
CA LEU A 674 38.64 -9.91 61.68
C LEU A 674 38.63 -9.09 60.39
N MET A 675 38.38 -7.77 60.49
CA MET A 675 38.49 -6.85 59.37
C MET A 675 39.94 -6.68 58.88
N GLU A 676 40.91 -6.60 59.78
CA GLU A 676 42.35 -6.55 59.46
C GLU A 676 42.79 -7.81 58.71
N ALA A 677 42.35 -8.99 59.17
CA ALA A 677 42.60 -10.26 58.51
C ALA A 677 41.98 -10.32 57.11
N MET A 678 40.76 -9.79 56.92
CA MET A 678 40.14 -9.69 55.60
C MET A 678 40.89 -8.73 54.66
N ARG A 679 41.40 -7.60 55.17
CA ARG A 679 42.19 -6.65 54.37
C ARG A 679 43.48 -7.27 53.85
N LEU A 680 44.20 -7.98 54.72
CA LEU A 680 45.42 -8.72 54.37
C LEU A 680 45.15 -9.87 53.38
N SER A 681 43.97 -10.49 53.45
CA SER A 681 43.57 -11.50 52.46
C SER A 681 43.20 -10.91 51.09
N SER A 682 42.59 -9.72 51.07
CA SER A 682 42.18 -9.02 49.84
C SER A 682 43.38 -8.51 49.03
N GLU A 683 44.41 -7.98 49.70
CA GLU A 683 45.65 -7.53 49.04
C GLU A 683 46.45 -8.71 48.43
N LYS A 684 46.34 -9.91 49.00
CA LYS A 684 46.93 -11.14 48.42
C LYS A 684 46.21 -11.62 47.15
N THR A 685 44.91 -11.38 47.03
CA THR A 685 44.13 -11.74 45.82
C THR A 685 44.23 -10.71 44.69
N GLN A 686 44.49 -9.43 44.98
CA GLN A 686 44.65 -8.41 43.93
C GLN A 686 46.00 -8.48 43.19
N THR A 687 47.00 -9.18 43.74
CA THR A 687 48.35 -9.29 43.12
C THR A 687 48.52 -10.48 42.17
N VAL A 688 47.55 -11.39 42.08
CA VAL A 688 47.65 -12.61 41.23
C VAL A 688 46.73 -12.58 39.99
N GLY A 689 45.82 -11.61 39.89
CA GLY A 689 44.81 -11.57 38.84
C GLY A 689 44.94 -10.42 37.84
N ASN A 690 46.12 -10.19 37.25
CA ASN A 690 46.21 -9.37 36.03
C ASN A 690 47.44 -9.74 35.20
N SER A 691 47.42 -10.95 34.64
CA SER A 691 48.25 -11.38 33.52
C SER A 691 47.30 -12.03 32.51
N GLY A 692 47.18 -11.41 31.34
CA GLY A 692 45.99 -11.50 30.49
C GLY A 692 45.74 -12.83 29.77
N SER A 693 44.61 -12.86 29.06
CA SER A 693 44.50 -13.63 27.82
C SER A 693 43.38 -13.10 26.94
N ALA A 694 43.77 -12.74 25.72
CA ALA A 694 42.89 -12.54 24.59
C ALA A 694 42.41 -13.89 24.02
N ASN A 695 41.27 -13.83 23.30
CA ASN A 695 40.75 -14.76 22.30
C ASN A 695 40.38 -16.20 22.72
N GLY A 696 39.20 -16.65 22.29
CA GLY A 696 38.94 -18.08 22.10
C GLY A 696 37.49 -18.50 22.19
N ILE A 697 36.87 -18.64 21.02
CA ILE A 697 35.62 -19.36 20.77
C ILE A 697 35.71 -20.79 21.35
N HIS A 698 34.73 -21.21 22.16
CA HIS A 698 34.33 -22.62 22.24
C HIS A 698 32.86 -22.78 22.62
N GLN A 699 32.10 -23.33 21.67
CA GLN A 699 30.85 -24.05 21.91
C GLN A 699 31.13 -25.20 22.87
N GLN A 700 30.18 -25.50 23.76
CA GLN A 700 30.13 -26.82 24.37
C GLN A 700 28.69 -27.30 24.53
N ASP A 701 28.41 -28.36 23.77
CA ASP A 701 27.22 -29.19 23.80
C ASP A 701 26.91 -29.72 25.20
N LYS A 702 25.62 -29.66 25.57
CA LYS A 702 25.07 -30.37 26.72
C LYS A 702 24.73 -31.80 26.32
N SER A 703 25.59 -32.74 26.70
CA SER A 703 25.30 -34.17 26.67
C SER A 703 24.36 -34.54 27.83
N HIS A 704 23.17 -35.04 27.48
CA HIS A 704 22.27 -35.74 28.39
C HIS A 704 22.90 -37.07 28.80
N LYS A 705 23.05 -37.30 30.11
CA LYS A 705 23.26 -38.64 30.67
C LYS A 705 21.96 -39.11 31.30
N GLN A 706 21.48 -40.21 30.73
CA GLN A 706 20.36 -41.03 31.16
C GLN A 706 20.88 -41.99 32.23
N GLU A 707 20.37 -41.91 33.46
CA GLU A 707 20.56 -42.96 34.47
C GLU A 707 19.38 -43.93 34.40
N VAL A 708 19.70 -45.19 34.13
CA VAL A 708 18.83 -46.35 34.25
C VAL A 708 19.48 -47.29 35.26
N SER A 709 18.68 -47.76 36.22
CA SER A 709 18.77 -48.95 37.10
C SER A 709 18.35 -48.54 38.51
N PHE A 710 17.39 -49.16 39.20
CA PHE A 710 16.74 -50.46 39.10
C PHE A 710 15.30 -50.32 39.61
#